data_AF-A0A2D8HZK7-F1
#
_entry.id   AF-A0A2D8HZK7-F1
#
_cell.length_a   1.000
_cell.length_b   1.000
_cell.length_c   1.000
_cell.angle_alpha   90.00
_cell.angle_beta   90.00
_cell.angle_gamma   90.00
#
_symmetry.space_group_name_H-M   'P 1'
#
loop_
_entity.id
_entity.type
_entity.pdbx_description
1 polymer ?
#
loop_
_entity_poly.entity_id
_entity_poly.type
_entity_poly.pdbx_seq_one_letter_code
_entity_poly.pdbx_strand_id
1 'polypeptide(L)'
;MKFRVLLPIVFTPFIFAIGDKLSKNETRYEVEAINNILNGTYEKHDVKIPKKLDDALFARRLYLKVAGRIPTHEELTSYLASSSDGRKGELIDQLVESSAFESQMFNWWADLLRLQTRMRGGNQIGAGQLYVQWVKEQIKNNVPFDKMAYNLITAEGYPWENGAVGYYLRDAGMPLDNMSNTTQIFLGTQMVCAQCHNHPFDRWTQMEYYQMASYTYGITSSQGGEIQSKIKKYFNDKTKGLSYKDKKKKIQSKEAQALRRSVQEMLRPLRYGATHTNRKLSLPHDYQYEDGKPKSVVTPSPIFDNAISETDGIPKVHAYGEWLTSVDNPRFTKVIVNRMWKKVFGRGLVEPADDWRDDTVASIPELMDHLESLMVRVNFDLKEFQRILFRVKAFENETPAFIPNIETPYYFEAPILERMSAEQIWDSLVALSIPDSDERKQNSKIIDQRLERFNEYQLEVESLDGEKLAKLAKKGAKASKEINNLMEDIQKDLREAQEADDREAVNRLRKEYGKARNQQRTVFAELVMGPEFEVKSLYGTGGNLYSKNDRWKGYSSQIYRASELQTPAQPGHFLQEFGQSDREIADNANRDASVTQALTLLNGTFYAALFNKESPLMKKLNEATNAKEKIDVLFLSILNRLPTPEESKLCMSELSPDILKPITINQKIPDHLPKEKKKAYKKQLEKKLAWATFNRNREYFLIAWSLINTRQFSFVQ
;
A
#
# COMPACT_ATOMS: atom_id res chain seq x y z
N MET A 1 22.56 7.01 52.16
CA MET A 1 22.92 6.05 51.09
C MET A 1 21.85 4.98 50.99
N LYS A 2 21.08 4.99 49.90
CA LYS A 2 20.35 3.85 49.28
C LYS A 2 19.79 4.39 47.96
N PHE A 3 20.57 4.26 46.89
CA PHE A 3 20.15 4.56 45.53
C PHE A 3 19.22 3.44 45.06
N ARG A 4 17.97 3.79 44.70
CA ARG A 4 17.12 2.93 43.87
C ARG A 4 17.44 3.24 42.42
N VAL A 5 18.03 2.26 41.73
CA VAL A 5 18.28 2.28 40.29
C VAL A 5 16.94 2.10 39.58
N LEU A 6 16.51 3.12 38.83
CA LEU A 6 15.46 3.00 37.82
C LEU A 6 16.07 2.32 36.60
N LEU A 7 15.70 1.05 36.36
CA LEU A 7 16.00 0.36 35.11
C LEU A 7 15.11 0.92 33.99
N PRO A 8 15.65 1.15 32.78
CA PRO A 8 14.83 1.47 31.61
C PRO A 8 14.03 0.22 31.24
N ILE A 9 12.74 0.39 30.96
CA ILE A 9 11.89 -0.65 30.39
C ILE A 9 12.38 -0.88 28.96
N VAL A 10 13.28 -1.85 28.80
CA VAL A 10 13.65 -2.39 27.50
C VAL A 10 12.44 -3.22 27.03
N PHE A 11 11.73 -2.73 26.01
CA PHE A 11 10.78 -3.54 25.26
C PHE A 11 11.52 -4.78 24.75
N THR A 12 11.30 -5.91 25.42
CA THR A 12 11.71 -7.21 24.92
C THR A 12 10.77 -7.56 23.77
N PRO A 13 11.28 -8.05 22.63
CA PRO A 13 10.39 -8.58 21.61
C PRO A 13 9.72 -9.81 22.21
N PHE A 14 8.41 -9.72 22.44
CA PHE A 14 7.63 -10.90 22.78
C PHE A 14 7.87 -11.95 21.70
N ILE A 15 8.37 -13.11 22.11
CA ILE A 15 8.43 -14.29 21.25
C ILE A 15 6.99 -14.61 20.88
N PHE A 16 6.67 -14.45 19.60
CA PHE A 16 5.34 -14.69 19.04
C PHE A 16 4.89 -16.11 19.34
N ALA A 17 3.74 -16.26 20.01
CA ALA A 17 2.89 -17.41 19.75
C ALA A 17 2.33 -17.18 18.33
N ILE A 18 2.89 -17.90 17.36
CA ILE A 18 2.32 -18.03 16.02
C ILE A 18 0.88 -18.53 16.25
N GLY A 19 -0.14 -17.84 15.73
CA GLY A 19 -1.49 -18.38 15.73
C GLY A 19 -1.44 -19.75 15.03
N ASP A 20 -1.73 -20.81 15.76
CA ASP A 20 -1.60 -22.16 15.23
C ASP A 20 -2.57 -22.31 14.05
N LYS A 21 -2.01 -22.50 12.85
CA LYS A 21 -2.78 -22.86 11.66
C LYS A 21 -3.66 -24.06 12.00
N LEU A 22 -4.92 -24.01 11.56
CA LEU A 22 -5.82 -25.15 11.71
C LEU A 22 -5.18 -26.39 11.07
N SER A 23 -5.34 -27.54 11.73
CA SER A 23 -4.95 -28.80 11.12
C SER A 23 -5.79 -29.05 9.85
N LYS A 24 -5.28 -29.87 8.92
CA LYS A 24 -6.01 -30.20 7.68
C LYS A 24 -7.43 -30.73 7.94
N ASN A 25 -7.65 -31.41 9.06
CA ASN A 25 -8.96 -31.94 9.43
C ASN A 25 -9.88 -30.83 9.95
N GLU A 26 -9.36 -29.90 10.76
CA GLU A 26 -10.11 -28.73 11.21
C GLU A 26 -10.46 -27.80 10.04
N THR A 27 -9.52 -27.53 9.13
CA THR A 27 -9.80 -26.79 7.89
C THR A 27 -10.93 -27.47 7.10
N ARG A 28 -10.90 -28.81 6.95
CA ARG A 28 -11.96 -29.54 6.26
C ARG A 28 -13.30 -29.39 6.96
N TYR A 29 -13.33 -29.49 8.27
CA TYR A 29 -14.54 -29.32 9.08
C TYR A 29 -15.17 -27.94 8.87
N GLU A 30 -14.37 -26.86 8.95
CA GLU A 30 -14.87 -25.49 8.75
C GLU A 30 -15.39 -25.27 7.32
N VAL A 31 -14.67 -25.80 6.32
CA VAL A 31 -15.12 -25.75 4.92
C VAL A 31 -16.44 -26.50 4.74
N GLU A 32 -16.60 -27.68 5.34
CA GLU A 32 -17.83 -28.46 5.27
C GLU A 32 -18.99 -27.76 5.98
N ALA A 33 -18.74 -27.14 7.14
CA ALA A 33 -19.75 -26.34 7.85
C ALA A 33 -20.27 -25.17 7.00
N ILE A 34 -19.38 -24.37 6.40
CA ILE A 34 -19.76 -23.29 5.48
C ILE A 34 -20.58 -23.82 4.30
N ASN A 35 -20.13 -24.92 3.68
CA ASN A 35 -20.85 -25.52 2.55
C ASN A 35 -22.26 -26.00 2.94
N ASN A 36 -22.43 -26.54 4.15
CA ASN A 36 -23.74 -27.00 4.63
C ASN A 36 -24.72 -25.83 4.84
N ILE A 37 -24.25 -24.72 5.43
CA ILE A 37 -25.06 -23.49 5.60
C ILE A 37 -25.48 -22.95 4.23
N LEU A 38 -24.56 -22.89 3.27
CA LEU A 38 -24.86 -22.46 1.90
C LEU A 38 -25.88 -23.38 1.22
N ASN A 39 -25.70 -24.71 1.32
CA ASN A 39 -26.63 -25.67 0.72
C ASN A 39 -28.05 -25.55 1.31
N GLY A 40 -28.18 -25.41 2.63
CA GLY A 40 -29.48 -25.17 3.27
C GLY A 40 -30.12 -23.87 2.80
N THR A 41 -29.31 -22.83 2.57
CA THR A 41 -29.77 -21.56 1.99
C THR A 41 -30.26 -21.75 0.55
N TYR A 42 -29.53 -22.51 -0.27
CA TYR A 42 -29.94 -22.78 -1.66
C TYR A 42 -31.26 -23.53 -1.73
N GLU A 43 -31.46 -24.54 -0.89
CA GLU A 43 -32.72 -25.28 -0.81
C GLU A 43 -33.88 -24.38 -0.36
N LYS A 44 -33.65 -23.53 0.64
CA LYS A 44 -34.67 -22.60 1.17
C LYS A 44 -35.10 -21.54 0.16
N HIS A 45 -34.18 -21.10 -0.70
CA HIS A 45 -34.40 -19.98 -1.64
C HIS A 45 -34.46 -20.40 -3.11
N ASP A 46 -34.53 -21.70 -3.39
CA ASP A 46 -34.56 -22.29 -4.75
C ASP A 46 -33.42 -21.76 -5.65
N VAL A 47 -32.21 -21.69 -5.10
CA VAL A 47 -31.04 -21.12 -5.79
C VAL A 47 -30.46 -22.15 -6.75
N LYS A 48 -30.39 -21.78 -8.04
CA LYS A 48 -29.78 -22.62 -9.06
C LYS A 48 -28.26 -22.55 -9.01
N ILE A 49 -27.62 -23.66 -8.64
CA ILE A 49 -26.17 -23.77 -8.57
C ILE A 49 -25.56 -23.82 -9.99
N PRO A 50 -24.62 -22.91 -10.33
CA PRO A 50 -23.91 -22.94 -11.61
C PRO A 50 -23.02 -24.18 -11.76
N LYS A 51 -22.62 -24.48 -13.01
CA LYS A 51 -21.59 -25.51 -13.25
C LYS A 51 -20.23 -25.07 -12.71
N LYS A 52 -19.34 -26.01 -12.45
CA LYS A 52 -17.97 -25.70 -12.00
C LYS A 52 -17.11 -25.13 -13.12
N LEU A 53 -16.16 -24.29 -12.76
CA LEU A 53 -15.07 -23.87 -13.64
C LEU A 53 -14.23 -25.07 -14.06
N ASP A 54 -13.69 -25.01 -15.28
CA ASP A 54 -12.54 -25.82 -15.63
C ASP A 54 -11.31 -25.45 -14.78
N ASP A 55 -10.32 -26.34 -14.74
CA ASP A 55 -9.14 -26.14 -13.89
C ASP A 55 -8.32 -24.91 -14.28
N ALA A 56 -8.26 -24.55 -15.56
CA ALA A 56 -7.45 -23.43 -16.02
C ALA A 56 -8.07 -22.09 -15.58
N LEU A 57 -9.40 -21.96 -15.71
CA LEU A 57 -10.15 -20.82 -15.23
C LEU A 57 -10.22 -20.76 -13.70
N PHE A 58 -10.30 -21.91 -13.01
CA PHE A 58 -10.16 -21.96 -11.55
C PHE A 58 -8.81 -21.41 -11.10
N ALA A 59 -7.71 -21.87 -11.72
CA ALA A 59 -6.38 -21.35 -11.42
C ALA A 59 -6.29 -19.86 -11.70
N ARG A 60 -6.82 -19.38 -12.83
CA ARG A 60 -6.87 -17.94 -13.15
C ARG A 60 -7.60 -17.13 -12.08
N ARG A 61 -8.80 -17.54 -11.69
CA ARG A 61 -9.58 -16.87 -10.62
C ARG A 61 -8.77 -16.83 -9.33
N LEU A 62 -8.21 -17.95 -8.93
CA LEU A 62 -7.44 -18.06 -7.69
C LEU A 62 -6.21 -17.16 -7.71
N TYR A 63 -5.44 -17.14 -8.79
CA TYR A 63 -4.30 -16.23 -8.96
C TYR A 63 -4.72 -14.75 -8.91
N LEU A 64 -5.83 -14.37 -9.55
CA LEU A 64 -6.32 -13.00 -9.51
C LEU A 64 -6.78 -12.58 -8.10
N LYS A 65 -7.42 -13.49 -7.37
CA LYS A 65 -7.93 -13.23 -6.01
C LYS A 65 -6.83 -13.26 -4.94
N VAL A 66 -5.93 -14.24 -4.99
CA VAL A 66 -4.87 -14.48 -3.99
C VAL A 66 -3.61 -13.68 -4.33
N ALA A 67 -3.11 -13.80 -5.56
CA ALA A 67 -1.83 -13.23 -5.99
C ALA A 67 -1.95 -11.86 -6.64
N GLY A 68 -3.17 -11.39 -6.95
CA GLY A 68 -3.40 -10.09 -7.58
C GLY A 68 -2.88 -9.98 -9.01
N ARG A 69 -2.68 -11.10 -9.71
CA ARG A 69 -2.25 -11.16 -11.12
C ARG A 69 -2.72 -12.45 -11.76
N ILE A 70 -2.63 -12.55 -13.08
CA ILE A 70 -2.80 -13.83 -13.78
C ILE A 70 -1.63 -14.80 -13.50
N PRO A 71 -1.84 -16.13 -13.59
CA PRO A 71 -0.73 -17.08 -13.61
C PRO A 71 0.13 -16.86 -14.85
N THR A 72 1.43 -17.06 -14.68
CA THR A 72 2.35 -17.18 -15.82
C THR A 72 2.07 -18.49 -16.56
N HIS A 73 2.58 -18.57 -17.79
CA HIS A 73 2.47 -19.80 -18.59
C HIS A 73 3.01 -21.03 -17.84
N GLU A 74 4.17 -20.92 -17.20
CA GLU A 74 4.83 -22.03 -16.49
C GLU A 74 4.05 -22.45 -15.25
N GLU A 75 3.52 -21.49 -14.49
CA GLU A 75 2.68 -21.77 -13.33
C GLU A 75 1.41 -22.52 -13.74
N LEU A 76 0.72 -22.03 -14.79
CA LEU A 76 -0.52 -22.65 -15.25
C LEU A 76 -0.28 -24.05 -15.82
N THR A 77 0.71 -24.23 -16.71
CA THR A 77 0.96 -25.55 -17.31
C THR A 77 1.45 -26.56 -16.29
N SER A 78 2.22 -26.13 -15.28
CA SER A 78 2.64 -27.01 -14.18
C SER A 78 1.45 -27.45 -13.33
N TYR A 79 0.52 -26.53 -13.02
CA TYR A 79 -0.71 -26.85 -12.31
C TYR A 79 -1.59 -27.84 -13.10
N LEU A 80 -1.79 -27.60 -14.40
CA LEU A 80 -2.61 -28.46 -15.26
C LEU A 80 -1.98 -29.85 -15.49
N ALA A 81 -0.64 -29.95 -15.44
CA ALA A 81 0.07 -31.21 -15.56
C ALA A 81 0.06 -32.06 -14.27
N SER A 82 -0.33 -31.48 -13.13
CA SER A 82 -0.40 -32.21 -11.86
C SER A 82 -1.53 -33.25 -11.87
N SER A 83 -1.18 -34.50 -11.55
CA SER A 83 -2.11 -35.62 -11.35
C SER A 83 -2.56 -35.77 -9.89
N SER A 84 -2.22 -34.85 -9.00
CA SER A 84 -2.67 -34.89 -7.60
C SER A 84 -4.18 -34.62 -7.50
N ASP A 85 -4.91 -35.53 -6.84
CA ASP A 85 -6.32 -35.32 -6.48
C ASP A 85 -6.51 -34.09 -5.56
N GLY A 86 -5.45 -33.66 -4.88
CA GLY A 86 -5.41 -32.49 -3.99
C GLY A 86 -4.92 -31.19 -4.64
N ARG A 87 -4.66 -31.17 -5.96
CA ARG A 87 -3.95 -30.07 -6.64
C ARG A 87 -4.53 -28.67 -6.38
N LYS A 88 -5.84 -28.54 -6.26
CA LYS A 88 -6.50 -27.25 -5.96
C LYS A 88 -6.13 -26.74 -4.57
N GLY A 89 -6.20 -27.62 -3.57
CA GLY A 89 -5.80 -27.30 -2.20
C GLY A 89 -4.32 -26.99 -2.08
N GLU A 90 -3.47 -27.73 -2.81
CA GLU A 90 -2.03 -27.48 -2.90
C GLU A 90 -1.73 -26.11 -3.53
N LEU A 91 -2.43 -25.74 -4.61
CA LEU A 91 -2.28 -24.42 -5.24
C LEU A 91 -2.71 -23.29 -4.29
N ILE A 92 -3.82 -23.47 -3.57
CA ILE A 92 -4.27 -22.52 -2.54
C ILE A 92 -3.17 -22.34 -1.48
N ASP A 93 -2.65 -23.46 -0.94
CA ASP A 93 -1.62 -23.44 0.09
C ASP A 93 -0.32 -22.79 -0.39
N GLN A 94 0.06 -23.02 -1.65
CA GLN A 94 1.22 -22.39 -2.27
C GLN A 94 1.02 -20.87 -2.41
N LEU A 95 -0.14 -20.43 -2.90
CA LEU A 95 -0.38 -19.02 -3.20
C LEU A 95 -0.51 -18.17 -1.94
N VAL A 96 -1.20 -18.64 -0.89
CA VAL A 96 -1.37 -17.86 0.35
C VAL A 96 -0.06 -17.65 1.12
N GLU A 97 0.96 -18.49 0.87
CA GLU A 97 2.31 -18.33 1.43
C GLU A 97 3.28 -17.58 0.51
N SER A 98 2.82 -17.13 -0.66
CA SER A 98 3.67 -16.49 -1.66
C SER A 98 3.86 -14.99 -1.40
N SER A 99 4.96 -14.43 -1.92
CA SER A 99 5.18 -12.97 -1.99
C SER A 99 4.12 -12.26 -2.84
N ALA A 100 3.41 -12.98 -3.70
CA ALA A 100 2.28 -12.47 -4.48
C ALA A 100 1.06 -12.20 -3.59
N PHE A 101 0.79 -13.07 -2.61
CA PHE A 101 -0.24 -12.83 -1.60
C PHE A 101 0.07 -11.59 -0.76
N GLU A 102 1.33 -11.44 -0.34
CA GLU A 102 1.76 -10.24 0.40
C GLU A 102 1.51 -8.96 -0.42
N SER A 103 1.82 -8.99 -1.72
CA SER A 103 1.59 -7.86 -2.64
C SER A 103 0.10 -7.52 -2.76
N GLN A 104 -0.74 -8.53 -2.94
CA GLN A 104 -2.19 -8.35 -3.09
C GLN A 104 -2.87 -7.92 -1.79
N MET A 105 -2.43 -8.43 -0.64
CA MET A 105 -2.88 -7.97 0.66
C MET A 105 -2.44 -6.54 0.93
N PHE A 106 -1.22 -6.15 0.52
CA PHE A 106 -0.77 -4.78 0.64
C PHE A 106 -1.64 -3.82 -0.16
N ASN A 107 -1.95 -4.13 -1.43
CA ASN A 107 -2.79 -3.25 -2.25
C ASN A 107 -4.19 -3.06 -1.65
N TRP A 108 -4.75 -4.12 -1.05
CA TRP A 108 -6.03 -4.06 -0.34
C TRP A 108 -5.95 -3.17 0.91
N TRP A 109 -4.93 -3.37 1.75
CA TRP A 109 -4.69 -2.50 2.91
C TRP A 109 -4.35 -1.05 2.53
N ALA A 110 -3.66 -0.85 1.41
CA ALA A 110 -3.29 0.47 0.93
C ALA A 110 -4.52 1.34 0.67
N ASP A 111 -5.60 0.74 0.16
CA ASP A 111 -6.88 1.42 -0.01
C ASP A 111 -7.55 1.72 1.31
N LEU A 112 -7.78 0.66 2.08
CA LEU A 112 -8.59 0.73 3.29
C LEU A 112 -7.95 1.64 4.35
N LEU A 113 -6.62 1.62 4.47
CA LEU A 113 -5.86 2.47 5.41
C LEU A 113 -5.38 3.79 4.77
N ARG A 114 -5.82 4.11 3.55
CA ARG A 114 -5.49 5.38 2.87
C ARG A 114 -3.98 5.64 2.85
N LEU A 115 -3.18 4.63 2.46
CA LEU A 115 -1.73 4.70 2.52
C LEU A 115 -1.16 5.64 1.45
N GLN A 116 -0.50 6.69 1.92
CA GLN A 116 0.18 7.65 1.05
C GLN A 116 1.69 7.65 1.31
N THR A 117 2.45 7.29 0.28
CA THR A 117 3.92 7.38 0.28
C THR A 117 4.37 8.84 0.46
N ARG A 118 3.58 9.78 -0.06
CA ARG A 118 3.77 11.23 0.07
C ARG A 118 2.53 11.84 0.73
N MET A 119 2.57 11.95 2.05
CA MET A 119 1.48 12.53 2.83
C MET A 119 1.33 14.05 2.62
N ARG A 120 0.11 14.55 2.88
CA ARG A 120 -0.25 15.97 2.81
C ARG A 120 0.66 16.82 3.71
N GLY A 121 0.98 18.04 3.25
CA GLY A 121 1.88 18.97 3.94
C GLY A 121 3.35 18.87 3.55
N GLY A 122 3.71 17.96 2.62
CA GLY A 122 4.94 17.98 1.82
C GLY A 122 6.27 17.85 2.59
N ASN A 123 6.23 17.74 3.91
CA ASN A 123 7.38 17.85 4.81
C ASN A 123 7.33 16.89 6.00
N GLN A 124 6.45 15.89 6.02
CA GLN A 124 6.48 14.80 7.00
C GLN A 124 7.54 13.78 6.59
N ILE A 125 8.80 14.20 6.72
CA ILE A 125 10.00 13.61 6.15
C ILE A 125 9.95 12.07 6.13
N GLY A 126 9.59 11.48 4.99
CA GLY A 126 9.55 10.02 4.79
C GLY A 126 8.48 9.26 5.57
N ALA A 127 7.68 9.88 6.44
CA ALA A 127 6.71 9.20 7.30
C ALA A 127 5.74 8.29 6.53
N GLY A 128 5.26 8.75 5.37
CA GLY A 128 4.42 7.95 4.49
C GLY A 128 5.09 6.69 3.94
N GLN A 129 6.39 6.76 3.60
CA GLN A 129 7.16 5.59 3.18
C GLN A 129 7.35 4.60 4.32
N LEU A 130 7.59 5.10 5.54
CA LEU A 130 7.75 4.26 6.72
C LEU A 130 6.43 3.60 7.12
N TYR A 131 5.31 4.30 6.93
CA TYR A 131 4.00 3.73 7.16
C TYR A 131 3.67 2.61 6.15
N VAL A 132 3.96 2.85 4.86
CA VAL A 132 3.86 1.84 3.82
C VAL A 132 4.71 0.61 4.14
N GLN A 133 5.96 0.83 4.58
CA GLN A 133 6.87 -0.24 4.95
C GLN A 133 6.37 -1.02 6.17
N TRP A 134 5.88 -0.33 7.19
CA TRP A 134 5.30 -0.93 8.38
C TRP A 134 4.12 -1.85 8.03
N VAL A 135 3.19 -1.41 7.15
CA VAL A 135 2.07 -2.26 6.71
C VAL A 135 2.58 -3.50 5.95
N LYS A 136 3.59 -3.37 5.08
CA LYS A 136 4.21 -4.53 4.41
C LYS A 136 4.78 -5.52 5.42
N GLU A 137 5.42 -5.03 6.49
CA GLU A 137 5.97 -5.86 7.55
C GLU A 137 4.87 -6.56 8.36
N GLN A 138 3.76 -5.88 8.68
CA GLN A 138 2.62 -6.52 9.36
C GLN A 138 2.07 -7.69 8.53
N ILE A 139 1.92 -7.50 7.21
CA ILE A 139 1.42 -8.54 6.29
C ILE A 139 2.42 -9.70 6.20
N LYS A 140 3.70 -9.39 5.98
CA LYS A 140 4.76 -10.40 5.87
C LYS A 140 4.88 -11.25 7.13
N ASN A 141 4.78 -10.63 8.30
CA ASN A 141 4.85 -11.31 9.59
C ASN A 141 3.52 -11.95 10.00
N ASN A 142 2.49 -11.85 9.16
CA ASN A 142 1.14 -12.36 9.42
C ASN A 142 0.59 -11.92 10.78
N VAL A 143 0.77 -10.64 11.11
CA VAL A 143 0.29 -10.08 12.38
C VAL A 143 -1.24 -10.18 12.42
N PRO A 144 -1.83 -10.74 13.51
CA PRO A 144 -3.27 -10.79 13.68
C PRO A 144 -3.93 -9.41 13.51
N PHE A 145 -5.11 -9.39 12.87
CA PHE A 145 -5.78 -8.14 12.53
C PHE A 145 -6.14 -7.28 13.75
N ASP A 146 -6.57 -7.90 14.85
CA ASP A 146 -6.83 -7.23 16.13
C ASP A 146 -5.57 -6.50 16.64
N LYS A 147 -4.41 -7.17 16.58
CA LYS A 147 -3.13 -6.55 16.98
C LYS A 147 -2.69 -5.45 16.03
N MET A 148 -2.87 -5.64 14.73
CA MET A 148 -2.57 -4.61 13.74
C MET A 148 -3.43 -3.37 13.96
N ALA A 149 -4.74 -3.53 14.18
CA ALA A 149 -5.68 -2.46 14.48
C ALA A 149 -5.32 -1.74 15.79
N TYR A 150 -5.04 -2.50 16.85
CA TYR A 150 -4.60 -1.97 18.14
C TYR A 150 -3.34 -1.10 17.97
N ASN A 151 -2.32 -1.62 17.30
CA ASN A 151 -1.06 -0.92 17.07
C ASN A 151 -1.21 0.37 16.25
N LEU A 152 -2.17 0.42 15.31
CA LEU A 152 -2.51 1.64 14.58
C LEU A 152 -3.14 2.70 15.48
N ILE A 153 -4.12 2.28 16.29
CA ILE A 153 -4.88 3.16 17.19
C ILE A 153 -3.99 3.69 18.31
N THR A 154 -3.12 2.86 18.89
CA THR A 154 -2.28 3.27 20.02
C THR A 154 -0.92 3.82 19.60
N ALA A 155 -0.72 4.09 18.31
CA ALA A 155 0.58 4.49 17.79
C ALA A 155 1.11 5.77 18.49
N GLU A 156 2.37 5.71 18.92
CA GLU A 156 3.11 6.81 19.53
C GLU A 156 4.57 6.78 19.07
N GLY A 157 5.25 7.92 19.20
CA GLY A 157 6.67 8.08 18.91
C GLY A 157 6.94 8.72 17.56
N TYR A 158 8.17 8.57 17.08
CA TYR A 158 8.56 9.01 15.76
C TYR A 158 8.27 7.93 14.68
N PRO A 159 8.04 8.32 13.42
CA PRO A 159 7.75 7.36 12.34
C PRO A 159 8.84 6.32 12.07
N TRP A 160 10.09 6.59 12.46
CA TRP A 160 11.21 5.65 12.32
C TRP A 160 11.38 4.71 13.52
N GLU A 161 10.75 5.00 14.65
CA GLU A 161 10.65 4.09 15.79
C GLU A 161 9.41 3.20 15.64
N ASN A 162 8.30 3.80 15.19
CA ASN A 162 7.02 3.14 15.00
C ASN A 162 6.32 3.66 13.73
N GLY A 163 6.39 2.89 12.64
CA GLY A 163 5.77 3.27 11.37
C GLY A 163 4.24 3.39 11.42
N ALA A 164 3.57 2.77 12.39
CA ALA A 164 2.12 2.89 12.60
C ALA A 164 1.67 4.33 12.87
N VAL A 165 2.58 5.18 13.37
CA VAL A 165 2.37 6.63 13.57
C VAL A 165 1.91 7.33 12.29
N GLY A 166 2.24 6.77 11.12
CA GLY A 166 1.70 7.22 9.84
C GLY A 166 0.18 7.30 9.76
N TYR A 167 -0.54 6.47 10.54
CA TYR A 167 -2.00 6.49 10.63
C TYR A 167 -2.54 7.85 11.08
N TYR A 168 -1.91 8.46 12.09
CA TYR A 168 -2.25 9.79 12.60
C TYR A 168 -1.61 10.93 11.79
N LEU A 169 -0.44 10.69 11.19
CA LEU A 169 0.23 11.70 10.37
C LEU A 169 -0.47 11.93 9.03
N ARG A 170 -1.11 10.90 8.46
CA ARG A 170 -1.98 11.02 7.28
C ARG A 170 -3.03 12.13 7.47
N ASP A 171 -3.66 12.15 8.64
CA ASP A 171 -4.70 13.12 9.00
C ASP A 171 -4.15 14.23 9.92
N ALA A 172 -2.88 14.61 9.76
CA ALA A 172 -2.25 15.57 10.66
C ALA A 172 -3.00 16.90 10.74
N GLY A 173 -3.41 17.28 11.96
CA GLY A 173 -4.21 18.48 12.22
C GLY A 173 -5.73 18.26 12.10
N MET A 174 -6.18 17.05 11.77
CA MET A 174 -7.58 16.69 11.59
C MET A 174 -7.96 15.47 12.47
N PRO A 175 -7.85 15.57 13.81
CA PRO A 175 -8.08 14.42 14.71
C PRO A 175 -9.54 13.92 14.70
N LEU A 176 -10.51 14.80 14.43
CA LEU A 176 -11.92 14.42 14.30
C LEU A 176 -12.14 13.54 13.06
N ASP A 177 -11.59 13.95 11.91
CA ASP A 177 -11.66 13.16 10.68
C ASP A 177 -10.99 11.80 10.86
N ASN A 178 -9.86 11.72 11.59
CA ASN A 178 -9.23 10.45 11.91
C ASN A 178 -10.16 9.52 12.71
N MET A 179 -10.91 10.05 13.67
CA MET A 179 -11.93 9.29 14.40
C MET A 179 -13.01 8.73 13.47
N SER A 180 -13.55 9.57 12.57
CA SER A 180 -14.58 9.16 11.60
C SER A 180 -14.07 8.04 10.68
N ASN A 181 -12.82 8.14 10.21
CA ASN A 181 -12.19 7.08 9.42
C ASN A 181 -11.97 5.81 10.23
N THR A 182 -11.60 5.92 11.51
CA THR A 182 -11.36 4.76 12.40
C THR A 182 -12.65 3.95 12.58
N THR A 183 -13.78 4.59 12.84
CA THR A 183 -15.07 3.87 12.98
C THR A 183 -15.54 3.28 11.65
N GLN A 184 -15.37 3.99 10.54
CA GLN A 184 -15.75 3.48 9.22
C GLN A 184 -14.93 2.23 8.81
N ILE A 185 -13.62 2.26 9.07
CA ILE A 185 -12.71 1.16 8.70
C ILE A 185 -12.95 -0.07 9.58
N PHE A 186 -12.93 0.10 10.90
CA PHE A 186 -12.89 -1.01 11.85
C PHE A 186 -14.26 -1.44 12.38
N LEU A 187 -15.23 -0.53 12.42
CA LEU A 187 -16.58 -0.80 12.94
C LEU A 187 -17.66 -0.71 11.85
N GLY A 188 -17.29 -0.37 10.62
CA GLY A 188 -18.22 -0.21 9.51
C GLY A 188 -19.26 0.87 9.79
N THR A 189 -18.94 1.90 10.59
CA THR A 189 -19.89 2.91 11.03
C THR A 189 -19.51 4.29 10.49
N GLN A 190 -20.37 4.85 9.63
CA GLN A 190 -20.16 6.19 9.04
C GLN A 190 -20.66 7.29 9.98
N MET A 191 -19.78 7.83 10.80
CA MET A 191 -20.13 8.92 11.73
C MET A 191 -19.76 10.31 11.22
N VAL A 192 -19.26 10.46 9.98
CA VAL A 192 -18.73 11.73 9.49
C VAL A 192 -19.77 12.85 9.46
N CYS A 193 -21.03 12.57 9.12
CA CYS A 193 -22.09 13.59 9.18
C CYS A 193 -22.37 14.05 10.63
N ALA A 194 -22.24 13.11 11.59
CA ALA A 194 -22.39 13.37 13.01
C ALA A 194 -21.36 14.36 13.57
N GLN A 195 -20.28 14.67 12.84
CA GLN A 195 -19.30 15.68 13.24
C GLN A 195 -19.89 17.10 13.30
N CYS A 196 -20.83 17.42 12.41
CA CYS A 196 -21.38 18.77 12.27
C CYS A 196 -22.84 18.89 12.73
N HIS A 197 -23.63 17.83 12.63
CA HIS A 197 -25.04 17.78 13.03
C HIS A 197 -25.46 16.33 13.31
N ASN A 198 -26.59 16.06 13.96
CA ASN A 198 -27.10 14.70 14.10
C ASN A 198 -27.24 14.03 12.72
N HIS A 199 -26.84 12.77 12.62
CA HIS A 199 -26.80 12.05 11.34
C HIS A 199 -28.20 12.02 10.71
N PRO A 200 -28.36 12.39 9.42
CA PRO A 200 -29.69 12.57 8.82
C PRO A 200 -30.39 11.25 8.47
N PHE A 201 -29.63 10.16 8.34
CA PHE A 201 -30.13 8.86 7.89
C PHE A 201 -29.79 7.71 8.84
N ASP A 202 -29.24 8.00 10.02
CA ASP A 202 -28.80 7.00 11.01
C ASP A 202 -28.97 7.61 12.41
N ARG A 203 -28.90 6.81 13.47
CA ARG A 203 -29.22 7.24 14.84
C ARG A 203 -28.18 8.15 15.49
N TRP A 204 -26.98 8.22 14.92
CA TRP A 204 -25.82 8.87 15.56
C TRP A 204 -26.05 10.36 15.78
N THR A 205 -25.99 10.77 17.04
CA THR A 205 -26.06 12.17 17.43
C THR A 205 -24.69 12.86 17.33
N GLN A 206 -24.70 14.20 17.24
CA GLN A 206 -23.47 14.98 17.31
C GLN A 206 -22.77 14.78 18.66
N MET A 207 -23.50 14.68 19.77
CA MET A 207 -22.91 14.40 21.08
C MET A 207 -22.14 13.07 21.09
N GLU A 208 -22.76 11.98 20.64
CA GLU A 208 -22.11 10.65 20.60
C GLU A 208 -20.83 10.67 19.76
N TYR A 209 -20.82 11.38 18.64
CA TYR A 209 -19.61 11.55 17.84
C TYR A 209 -18.46 12.21 18.64
N TYR A 210 -18.74 13.31 19.34
CA TYR A 210 -17.71 14.00 20.14
C TYR A 210 -17.30 13.17 21.36
N GLN A 211 -18.22 12.41 21.96
CA GLN A 211 -17.88 11.48 23.04
C GLN A 211 -16.90 10.40 22.57
N MET A 212 -17.15 9.83 21.39
CA MET A 212 -16.27 8.86 20.78
C MET A 212 -14.91 9.46 20.41
N ALA A 213 -14.91 10.61 19.74
CA ALA A 213 -13.68 11.32 19.35
C ALA A 213 -12.82 11.73 20.55
N SER A 214 -13.41 11.88 21.73
CA SER A 214 -12.67 12.26 22.94
C SER A 214 -11.62 11.22 23.38
N TYR A 215 -11.76 9.95 22.98
CA TYR A 215 -10.75 8.91 23.28
C TYR A 215 -9.41 9.13 22.55
N THR A 216 -9.45 9.64 21.33
CA THR A 216 -8.27 9.80 20.46
C THR A 216 -7.85 11.26 20.30
N TYR A 217 -8.68 12.23 20.69
CA TYR A 217 -8.38 13.67 20.56
C TYR A 217 -7.13 14.14 21.32
N GLY A 218 -6.71 13.38 22.33
CA GLY A 218 -5.47 13.57 23.07
C GLY A 218 -4.20 13.37 22.21
N ILE A 219 -4.32 12.73 21.05
CA ILE A 219 -3.21 12.44 20.16
C ILE A 219 -2.87 13.66 19.33
N THR A 220 -1.60 14.05 19.34
CA THR A 220 -1.10 15.16 18.53
C THR A 220 -0.10 14.68 17.50
N SER A 221 -0.20 15.18 16.27
CA SER A 221 0.69 14.87 15.15
C SER A 221 2.03 15.63 15.21
N SER A 222 2.49 15.97 16.42
CA SER A 222 3.66 16.81 16.65
C SER A 222 4.56 16.24 17.74
N GLN A 223 5.87 16.27 17.51
CA GLN A 223 6.92 15.82 18.42
C GLN A 223 7.93 16.94 18.75
N GLY A 224 8.94 16.62 19.55
CA GLY A 224 10.03 17.54 19.88
C GLY A 224 9.70 18.59 20.96
N GLY A 225 8.63 18.39 21.72
CA GLY A 225 8.20 19.29 22.80
C GLY A 225 9.25 19.47 23.90
N GLU A 226 10.00 18.41 24.23
CA GLU A 226 11.10 18.49 25.20
C GLU A 226 12.23 19.41 24.71
N ILE A 227 12.62 19.26 23.43
CA ILE A 227 13.67 20.09 22.83
C ILE A 227 13.23 21.56 22.78
N GLN A 228 11.97 21.82 22.44
CA GLN A 228 11.39 23.16 22.52
C GLN A 228 11.41 23.71 23.96
N SER A 229 11.17 22.86 24.97
CA SER A 229 11.24 23.23 26.38
C SER A 229 12.66 23.62 26.82
N LYS A 230 13.69 22.85 26.40
CA LYS A 230 15.11 23.16 26.66
C LYS A 230 15.47 24.57 26.14
N ILE A 231 15.03 24.89 24.93
CA ILE A 231 15.27 26.19 24.29
C ILE A 231 14.48 27.31 24.99
N LYS A 232 13.21 27.08 25.31
CA LYS A 232 12.38 28.02 26.06
C LYS A 232 13.00 28.35 27.42
N LYS A 233 13.50 27.34 28.14
CA LYS A 233 14.21 27.49 29.41
C LYS A 233 15.45 28.38 29.26
N TYR A 234 16.30 28.09 28.27
CA TYR A 234 17.48 28.93 27.98
C TYR A 234 17.14 30.41 27.78
N PHE A 235 16.11 30.70 26.96
CA PHE A 235 15.70 32.09 26.74
C PHE A 235 15.10 32.75 27.98
N ASN A 236 14.33 32.01 28.77
CA ASN A 236 13.79 32.49 30.03
C ASN A 236 14.93 32.87 31.00
N ASP A 237 15.96 32.03 31.09
CA ASP A 237 17.13 32.29 31.94
C ASP A 237 17.90 33.53 31.46
N LYS A 238 18.10 33.71 30.14
CA LYS A 238 18.77 34.90 29.56
C LYS A 238 17.93 36.19 29.59
N THR A 239 16.68 36.10 30.02
CA THR A 239 15.77 37.25 30.18
C THR A 239 15.32 37.44 31.62
N LYS A 240 15.83 36.63 32.55
CA LYS A 240 15.57 36.74 33.98
C LYS A 240 16.06 38.12 34.48
N GLY A 241 15.23 38.79 35.29
CA GLY A 241 15.53 40.13 35.82
C GLY A 241 15.20 41.31 34.89
N LEU A 242 14.84 41.10 33.62
CA LEU A 242 14.39 42.18 32.73
C LEU A 242 12.95 42.61 33.03
N SER A 243 12.65 43.90 32.85
CA SER A 243 11.29 44.44 32.88
C SER A 243 10.41 43.78 31.80
N TYR A 244 9.09 43.78 31.97
CA TYR A 244 8.17 43.23 30.95
C TYR A 244 8.37 43.86 29.57
N LYS A 245 8.60 45.19 29.54
CA LYS A 245 8.84 45.95 28.31
C LYS A 245 10.14 45.52 27.61
N ASP A 246 11.21 45.34 28.37
CA ASP A 246 12.52 44.93 27.84
C ASP A 246 12.53 43.46 27.38
N LYS A 247 11.83 42.59 28.12
CA LYS A 247 11.58 41.21 27.69
C LYS A 247 10.88 41.17 26.34
N LYS A 248 9.78 41.92 26.20
CA LYS A 248 9.02 41.99 24.94
C LYS A 248 9.88 42.51 23.78
N LYS A 249 10.64 43.59 24.00
CA LYS A 249 11.57 44.16 23.00
C LYS A 249 12.64 43.16 22.56
N LYS A 250 13.26 42.42 23.50
CA LYS A 250 14.29 41.42 23.21
C LYS A 250 13.70 40.22 22.45
N ILE A 251 12.52 39.74 22.86
CA ILE A 251 11.77 38.65 22.22
C ILE A 251 11.34 38.99 20.78
N GLN A 252 11.01 40.25 20.52
CA GLN A 252 10.57 40.72 19.20
C GLN A 252 11.74 41.16 18.29
N SER A 253 12.97 41.17 18.78
CA SER A 253 14.15 41.59 18.00
C SER A 253 14.36 40.69 16.77
N LYS A 254 14.93 41.27 15.69
CA LYS A 254 15.27 40.51 14.46
C LYS A 254 16.19 39.33 14.75
N GLU A 255 17.12 39.48 15.70
CA GLU A 255 18.01 38.40 16.14
C GLU A 255 17.24 37.26 16.81
N ALA A 256 16.30 37.57 17.72
CA ALA A 256 15.47 36.56 18.36
C ALA A 256 14.52 35.86 17.36
N GLN A 257 14.01 36.59 16.37
CA GLN A 257 13.20 36.01 15.29
C GLN A 257 14.02 35.07 14.40
N ALA A 258 15.20 35.50 13.96
CA ALA A 258 16.13 34.66 13.18
C ALA A 258 16.50 33.39 13.95
N LEU A 259 16.81 33.53 15.24
CA LEU A 259 17.17 32.41 16.10
C LEU A 259 16.01 31.41 16.26
N ARG A 260 14.76 31.87 16.43
CA ARG A 260 13.58 31.00 16.45
C ARG A 260 13.37 30.25 15.14
N ARG A 261 13.51 30.94 14.00
CA ARG A 261 13.40 30.31 12.68
C ARG A 261 14.47 29.22 12.50
N SER A 262 15.71 29.50 12.89
CA SER A 262 16.80 28.52 12.83
C SER A 262 16.58 27.32 13.74
N VAL A 263 16.03 27.52 14.93
CA VAL A 263 15.60 26.42 15.81
C VAL A 263 14.51 25.60 15.12
N GLN A 264 13.50 26.23 14.51
CA GLN A 264 12.44 25.50 13.81
C GLN A 264 12.96 24.68 12.64
N GLU A 265 13.91 25.20 11.86
CA GLU A 265 14.54 24.44 10.77
C GLU A 265 15.40 23.29 11.28
N MET A 266 16.11 23.48 12.40
CA MET A 266 16.85 22.40 13.07
C MET A 266 15.93 21.29 13.57
N LEU A 267 14.77 21.64 14.15
CA LEU A 267 13.79 20.67 14.64
C LEU A 267 12.87 20.12 13.55
N ARG A 268 13.03 20.58 12.30
CA ARG A 268 12.15 20.17 11.20
C ARG A 268 12.13 18.66 10.97
N PRO A 269 13.27 17.92 11.04
CA PRO A 269 13.28 16.45 11.02
C PRO A 269 12.49 15.79 12.15
N LEU A 270 12.48 16.42 13.33
CA LEU A 270 11.92 15.87 14.57
C LEU A 270 10.54 16.45 14.92
N ARG A 271 9.90 17.16 13.98
CA ARG A 271 8.63 17.84 14.28
C ARG A 271 7.44 16.89 14.22
N TYR A 272 7.53 15.80 13.46
CA TYR A 272 6.39 14.95 13.17
C TYR A 272 6.50 13.61 13.88
N GLY A 273 5.42 13.24 14.55
CA GLY A 273 5.20 11.93 15.15
C GLY A 273 3.83 11.93 15.81
N ALA A 274 3.53 10.92 16.61
CA ALA A 274 2.33 10.89 17.44
C ALA A 274 2.74 10.96 18.91
N THR A 275 2.04 11.78 19.69
CA THR A 275 2.23 11.89 21.14
C THR A 275 0.88 11.89 21.82
N HIS A 276 0.75 11.11 22.90
CA HIS A 276 -0.45 11.09 23.71
C HIS A 276 -0.41 12.23 24.74
N THR A 277 -1.49 13.00 24.84
CA THR A 277 -1.57 14.15 25.73
C THR A 277 -2.88 14.15 26.51
N ASN A 278 -2.93 14.94 27.59
CA ASN A 278 -4.16 15.16 28.37
C ASN A 278 -5.10 16.21 27.74
N ARG A 279 -4.97 16.46 26.43
CA ARG A 279 -5.82 17.43 25.71
C ARG A 279 -7.27 16.91 25.72
N LYS A 280 -8.18 17.76 26.20
CA LYS A 280 -9.61 17.47 26.24
C LYS A 280 -10.30 18.03 25.00
N LEU A 281 -11.29 17.28 24.49
CA LEU A 281 -12.17 17.75 23.42
C LEU A 281 -13.29 18.62 24.02
N SER A 282 -13.73 19.61 23.26
CA SER A 282 -14.86 20.46 23.62
C SER A 282 -15.79 20.59 22.42
N LEU A 283 -17.07 20.79 22.70
CA LEU A 283 -18.08 21.00 21.67
C LEU A 283 -17.79 22.26 20.85
N PRO A 284 -18.23 22.31 19.59
CA PRO A 284 -17.98 23.45 18.73
C PRO A 284 -18.74 24.69 19.23
N HIS A 285 -18.32 25.86 18.77
CA HIS A 285 -18.88 27.15 19.22
C HIS A 285 -20.35 27.38 18.82
N ASP A 286 -20.81 26.64 17.83
CA ASP A 286 -22.11 26.66 17.16
C ASP A 286 -22.92 25.39 17.45
N TYR A 287 -22.54 24.64 18.50
CA TYR A 287 -23.31 23.49 18.97
C TYR A 287 -24.75 23.91 19.32
N GLN A 288 -25.73 23.23 18.71
CA GLN A 288 -27.12 23.68 18.68
C GLN A 288 -28.10 22.80 19.48
N TYR A 289 -27.65 21.67 20.02
CA TYR A 289 -28.50 20.69 20.71
C TYR A 289 -28.53 20.94 22.23
N GLU A 290 -29.64 20.57 22.89
CA GLU A 290 -29.88 20.86 24.32
C GLU A 290 -29.05 19.98 25.28
N ASP A 291 -28.49 18.88 24.78
CA ASP A 291 -27.68 17.91 25.54
C ASP A 291 -26.24 18.41 25.84
N GLY A 292 -25.86 19.59 25.34
CA GLY A 292 -24.53 20.17 25.54
C GLY A 292 -24.52 21.68 25.37
N LYS A 293 -23.55 22.37 26.00
CA LYS A 293 -23.34 23.81 25.78
C LYS A 293 -22.18 24.02 24.82
N PRO A 294 -22.24 25.02 23.92
CA PRO A 294 -21.09 25.38 23.10
C PRO A 294 -19.81 25.52 23.94
N LYS A 295 -18.70 24.95 23.44
CA LYS A 295 -17.39 24.92 24.11
C LYS A 295 -17.32 24.17 25.44
N SER A 296 -18.37 23.46 25.87
CA SER A 296 -18.24 22.58 27.04
C SER A 296 -17.31 21.41 26.73
N VAL A 297 -16.52 21.01 27.72
CA VAL A 297 -15.68 19.82 27.64
C VAL A 297 -16.55 18.57 27.51
N VAL A 298 -16.17 17.67 26.62
CA VAL A 298 -16.89 16.41 26.38
C VAL A 298 -16.26 15.29 27.19
N THR A 299 -17.09 14.50 27.87
CA THR A 299 -16.67 13.27 28.56
C THR A 299 -16.68 12.12 27.56
N PRO A 300 -15.59 11.33 27.45
CA PRO A 300 -15.58 10.17 26.56
C PRO A 300 -16.68 9.16 26.90
N SER A 301 -17.29 8.57 25.88
CA SER A 301 -18.25 7.46 25.99
C SER A 301 -18.21 6.64 24.70
N PRO A 302 -18.25 5.29 24.75
CA PRO A 302 -18.37 4.47 23.57
C PRO A 302 -19.75 4.62 22.91
N ILE A 303 -19.82 4.28 21.63
CA ILE A 303 -21.03 4.36 20.80
C ILE A 303 -21.94 3.11 20.92
N PHE A 304 -21.45 2.08 21.59
CA PHE A 304 -22.14 0.83 21.87
C PHE A 304 -22.21 0.60 23.39
N ASP A 305 -23.12 -0.26 23.82
CA ASP A 305 -23.44 -0.47 25.25
C ASP A 305 -22.30 -1.12 26.06
N ASN A 306 -21.32 -1.74 25.40
CA ASN A 306 -20.16 -2.32 26.06
C ASN A 306 -19.19 -1.20 26.51
N ALA A 307 -19.09 -0.99 27.82
CA ALA A 307 -18.30 0.09 28.41
C ALA A 307 -16.79 -0.05 28.15
N ILE A 308 -16.09 1.08 28.01
CA ILE A 308 -14.63 1.13 27.98
C ILE A 308 -14.10 1.22 29.41
N SER A 309 -13.31 0.22 29.83
CA SER A 309 -12.65 0.22 31.14
C SER A 309 -11.39 1.08 31.10
N GLU A 310 -11.47 2.30 31.64
CA GLU A 310 -10.29 3.16 31.81
C GLU A 310 -9.48 2.76 33.05
N THR A 311 -8.15 2.70 32.92
CA THR A 311 -7.23 2.49 34.04
C THR A 311 -6.47 3.78 34.34
N ASP A 312 -6.43 4.19 35.61
CA ASP A 312 -5.72 5.39 36.03
C ASP A 312 -4.23 5.35 35.62
N GLY A 313 -3.77 6.44 34.99
CA GLY A 313 -2.38 6.58 34.54
C GLY A 313 -2.08 5.97 33.16
N ILE A 314 -3.03 5.23 32.55
CA ILE A 314 -2.91 4.76 31.17
C ILE A 314 -3.60 5.76 30.22
N PRO A 315 -2.96 6.18 29.11
CA PRO A 315 -3.63 7.03 28.13
C PRO A 315 -4.92 6.40 27.59
N LYS A 316 -6.00 7.19 27.51
CA LYS A 316 -7.35 6.74 27.12
C LYS A 316 -7.40 6.00 25.78
N VAL A 317 -6.49 6.33 24.86
CA VAL A 317 -6.39 5.67 23.56
C VAL A 317 -6.08 4.17 23.68
N HIS A 318 -5.35 3.73 24.70
CA HIS A 318 -5.09 2.30 24.92
C HIS A 318 -6.35 1.56 25.32
N ALA A 319 -7.12 2.10 26.28
CA ALA A 319 -8.42 1.54 26.67
C ALA A 319 -9.40 1.51 25.48
N TYR A 320 -9.38 2.54 24.64
CA TYR A 320 -10.15 2.57 23.39
C TYR A 320 -9.67 1.51 22.37
N GLY A 321 -8.36 1.35 22.20
CA GLY A 321 -7.78 0.32 21.34
C GLY A 321 -8.20 -1.08 21.78
N GLU A 322 -8.06 -1.39 23.07
CA GLU A 322 -8.47 -2.68 23.66
C GLU A 322 -9.96 -2.96 23.44
N TRP A 323 -10.81 -1.95 23.68
CA TRP A 323 -12.25 -2.06 23.45
C TRP A 323 -12.62 -2.24 21.98
N LEU A 324 -11.98 -1.49 21.08
CA LEU A 324 -12.28 -1.56 19.65
C LEU A 324 -11.92 -2.93 19.09
N THR A 325 -10.80 -3.49 19.53
CA THR A 325 -10.30 -4.79 19.04
C THR A 325 -10.77 -5.97 19.87
N SER A 326 -11.66 -5.75 20.85
CA SER A 326 -12.20 -6.82 21.68
C SER A 326 -13.12 -7.73 20.87
N VAL A 327 -13.09 -9.03 21.18
CA VAL A 327 -14.06 -10.00 20.65
C VAL A 327 -15.49 -9.71 21.11
N ASP A 328 -15.65 -8.98 22.22
CA ASP A 328 -16.96 -8.54 22.73
C ASP A 328 -17.45 -7.26 22.03
N ASN A 329 -16.66 -6.68 21.11
CA ASN A 329 -17.11 -5.54 20.31
C ASN A 329 -18.14 -6.01 19.28
N PRO A 330 -19.35 -5.40 19.22
CA PRO A 330 -20.44 -5.91 18.39
C PRO A 330 -20.20 -5.77 16.88
N ARG A 331 -19.20 -5.00 16.43
CA ARG A 331 -18.94 -4.73 15.01
C ARG A 331 -17.57 -5.19 14.54
N PHE A 332 -16.53 -5.11 15.37
CA PHE A 332 -15.15 -5.31 14.93
C PHE A 332 -14.94 -6.61 14.14
N THR A 333 -15.32 -7.75 14.71
CA THR A 333 -15.17 -9.07 14.07
C THR A 333 -16.06 -9.21 12.84
N LYS A 334 -17.33 -8.82 12.92
CA LYS A 334 -18.30 -8.91 11.81
C LYS A 334 -17.87 -8.12 10.58
N VAL A 335 -17.34 -6.91 10.79
CA VAL A 335 -16.93 -6.02 9.71
C VAL A 335 -15.74 -6.60 8.96
N ILE A 336 -14.71 -7.10 9.66
CA ILE A 336 -13.57 -7.70 8.96
C ILE A 336 -13.93 -9.03 8.28
N VAL A 337 -14.80 -9.84 8.89
CA VAL A 337 -15.36 -11.04 8.26
C VAL A 337 -16.07 -10.71 6.96
N ASN A 338 -16.96 -9.71 6.98
CA ASN A 338 -17.70 -9.28 5.79
C ASN A 338 -16.78 -8.74 4.70
N ARG A 339 -15.75 -7.96 5.07
CA ARG A 339 -14.74 -7.43 4.14
C ARG A 339 -13.89 -8.54 3.51
N MET A 340 -13.50 -9.55 4.28
CA MET A 340 -12.78 -10.72 3.76
C MET A 340 -13.65 -11.59 2.85
N TRP A 341 -14.92 -11.81 3.24
CA TRP A 341 -15.89 -12.48 2.38
C TRP A 341 -16.08 -11.74 1.06
N LYS A 342 -16.30 -10.42 1.10
CA LYS A 342 -16.38 -9.54 -0.07
C LYS A 342 -15.13 -9.61 -0.94
N LYS A 343 -13.94 -9.63 -0.34
CA LYS A 343 -12.69 -9.75 -1.09
C LYS A 343 -12.61 -11.05 -1.90
N VAL A 344 -13.10 -12.17 -1.34
CA VAL A 344 -13.09 -13.48 -2.01
C VAL A 344 -14.22 -13.60 -3.04
N PHE A 345 -15.47 -13.34 -2.64
CA PHE A 345 -16.67 -13.59 -3.46
C PHE A 345 -17.14 -12.38 -4.28
N GLY A 346 -16.52 -11.21 -4.10
CA GLY A 346 -16.84 -9.97 -4.81
C GLY A 346 -17.98 -9.15 -4.20
N ARG A 347 -18.71 -9.72 -3.23
CA ARG A 347 -19.81 -9.05 -2.52
C ARG A 347 -19.82 -9.47 -1.05
N GLY A 348 -20.11 -8.54 -0.15
CA GLY A 348 -20.31 -8.80 1.28
C GLY A 348 -21.65 -9.47 1.57
N LEU A 349 -21.72 -10.20 2.68
CA LEU A 349 -22.98 -10.63 3.29
C LEU A 349 -23.84 -9.43 3.71
N VAL A 350 -23.16 -8.31 4.02
CA VAL A 350 -23.75 -6.99 4.26
C VAL A 350 -23.15 -6.01 3.26
N GLU A 351 -24.00 -5.21 2.62
CA GLU A 351 -23.60 -4.12 1.71
C GLU A 351 -24.41 -2.85 2.03
N PRO A 352 -23.79 -1.66 2.03
CA PRO A 352 -22.35 -1.40 1.86
C PRO A 352 -21.48 -1.95 3.01
N ALA A 353 -20.23 -2.32 2.72
CA ALA A 353 -19.34 -2.95 3.70
C ALA A 353 -18.91 -2.02 4.87
N ASP A 354 -19.14 -0.72 4.72
CA ASP A 354 -18.70 0.35 5.62
C ASP A 354 -19.86 1.23 6.15
N ASP A 355 -21.12 0.93 5.83
CA ASP A 355 -22.34 1.59 6.33
C ASP A 355 -23.26 0.58 7.04
N TRP A 356 -22.78 0.04 8.16
CA TRP A 356 -23.53 -0.84 9.03
C TRP A 356 -24.36 -0.04 10.01
N ARG A 357 -25.67 -0.34 10.02
CA ARG A 357 -26.68 0.26 10.89
C ARG A 357 -27.25 -0.78 11.84
N ASP A 358 -27.96 -0.34 12.87
CA ASP A 358 -28.52 -1.25 13.89
C ASP A 358 -29.56 -2.23 13.32
N ASP A 359 -30.24 -1.85 12.23
CA ASP A 359 -31.20 -2.68 11.49
C ASP A 359 -30.57 -3.50 10.35
N THR A 360 -29.25 -3.42 10.17
CA THR A 360 -28.56 -4.13 9.10
C THR A 360 -28.52 -5.63 9.37
N VAL A 361 -29.06 -6.42 8.42
CA VAL A 361 -29.09 -7.88 8.47
C VAL A 361 -28.28 -8.47 7.33
N ALA A 362 -27.44 -9.46 7.65
CA ALA A 362 -26.68 -10.21 6.64
C ALA A 362 -27.62 -11.01 5.73
N SER A 363 -27.27 -11.16 4.45
CA SER A 363 -28.06 -11.95 3.49
C SER A 363 -28.22 -13.42 3.92
N ILE A 364 -27.23 -13.95 4.66
CA ILE A 364 -27.26 -15.27 5.29
C ILE A 364 -26.79 -15.11 6.76
N PRO A 365 -27.70 -14.85 7.72
CA PRO A 365 -27.33 -14.60 9.12
C PRO A 365 -26.53 -15.73 9.77
N GLU A 366 -26.96 -16.98 9.57
CA GLU A 366 -26.27 -18.17 10.10
C GLU A 366 -24.81 -18.27 9.60
N LEU A 367 -24.57 -17.87 8.35
CA LEU A 367 -23.22 -17.85 7.80
C LEU A 367 -22.38 -16.73 8.42
N MET A 368 -22.95 -15.56 8.67
CA MET A 368 -22.24 -14.48 9.37
C MET A 368 -21.78 -14.93 10.77
N ASP A 369 -22.68 -15.54 11.55
CA ASP A 369 -22.39 -15.99 12.91
C ASP A 369 -21.30 -17.07 12.94
N HIS A 370 -21.35 -18.01 11.97
CA HIS A 370 -20.32 -19.04 11.83
C HIS A 370 -18.95 -18.44 11.44
N LEU A 371 -18.94 -17.51 10.48
CA LEU A 371 -17.69 -16.87 10.03
C LEU A 371 -17.09 -15.95 11.11
N GLU A 372 -17.91 -15.30 11.94
CA GLU A 372 -17.47 -14.55 13.11
C GLU A 372 -16.76 -15.46 14.12
N SER A 373 -17.39 -16.59 14.45
CA SER A 373 -16.80 -17.61 15.33
C SER A 373 -15.49 -18.15 14.76
N LEU A 374 -15.43 -18.37 13.44
CA LEU A 374 -14.24 -18.83 12.76
C LEU A 374 -13.10 -17.79 12.82
N MET A 375 -13.38 -16.50 12.60
CA MET A 375 -12.38 -15.44 12.67
C MET A 375 -11.73 -15.35 14.06
N VAL A 376 -12.53 -15.49 15.12
CA VAL A 376 -12.03 -15.57 16.50
C VAL A 376 -11.22 -16.85 16.71
N ARG A 377 -11.70 -18.00 16.21
CA ARG A 377 -11.00 -19.30 16.32
C ARG A 377 -9.61 -19.26 15.68
N VAL A 378 -9.46 -18.61 14.53
CA VAL A 378 -8.14 -18.44 13.87
C VAL A 378 -7.35 -17.25 14.42
N ASN A 379 -7.78 -16.67 15.54
CA ASN A 379 -7.11 -15.56 16.22
C ASN A 379 -6.82 -14.38 15.28
N PHE A 380 -7.83 -13.97 14.50
CA PHE A 380 -7.74 -12.85 13.55
C PHE A 380 -6.62 -13.00 12.48
N ASP A 381 -6.19 -14.23 12.19
CA ASP A 381 -5.29 -14.55 11.09
C ASP A 381 -6.04 -14.47 9.74
N LEU A 382 -5.89 -13.32 9.06
CA LEU A 382 -6.53 -13.07 7.78
C LEU A 382 -6.03 -13.99 6.65
N LYS A 383 -4.80 -14.51 6.74
CA LYS A 383 -4.26 -15.44 5.75
C LYS A 383 -4.93 -16.80 5.90
N GLU A 384 -5.01 -17.32 7.12
CA GLU A 384 -5.66 -18.60 7.40
C GLU A 384 -7.17 -18.54 7.12
N PHE A 385 -7.84 -17.46 7.51
CA PHE A 385 -9.25 -17.25 7.18
C PHE A 385 -9.51 -17.30 5.67
N GLN A 386 -8.71 -16.59 4.88
CA GLN A 386 -8.81 -16.62 3.42
C GLN A 386 -8.49 -18.01 2.83
N ARG A 387 -7.52 -18.75 3.38
CA ARG A 387 -7.21 -20.13 2.98
C ARG A 387 -8.44 -21.02 3.06
N ILE A 388 -9.27 -20.85 4.09
CA ILE A 388 -10.54 -21.58 4.27
C ILE A 388 -11.56 -21.13 3.22
N LEU A 389 -11.74 -19.81 3.04
CA LEU A 389 -12.71 -19.28 2.08
C LEU A 389 -12.46 -19.74 0.63
N PHE A 390 -11.19 -19.83 0.20
CA PHE A 390 -10.85 -20.31 -1.14
C PHE A 390 -11.14 -21.80 -1.35
N ARG A 391 -11.40 -22.57 -0.29
CA ARG A 391 -11.74 -24.00 -0.34
C ARG A 391 -13.25 -24.26 -0.32
N VAL A 392 -14.07 -23.22 -0.14
CA VAL A 392 -15.55 -23.32 -0.18
C VAL A 392 -15.99 -23.71 -1.59
N LYS A 393 -16.93 -24.66 -1.71
CA LYS A 393 -17.34 -25.22 -3.02
C LYS A 393 -17.89 -24.16 -3.97
N ALA A 394 -18.61 -23.17 -3.45
CA ALA A 394 -19.12 -22.06 -4.24
C ALA A 394 -18.01 -21.29 -4.97
N PHE A 395 -16.79 -21.22 -4.42
CA PHE A 395 -15.66 -20.57 -5.07
C PHE A 395 -15.20 -21.29 -6.36
N GLU A 396 -15.58 -22.55 -6.56
CA GLU A 396 -15.30 -23.30 -7.79
C GLU A 396 -16.36 -23.12 -8.87
N ASN A 397 -17.50 -22.51 -8.55
CA ASN A 397 -18.63 -22.41 -9.47
C ASN A 397 -18.42 -21.28 -10.48
N GLU A 398 -18.90 -21.47 -11.70
CA GLU A 398 -18.97 -20.41 -12.68
C GLU A 398 -19.87 -19.29 -12.19
N THR A 399 -19.44 -18.07 -12.44
CA THR A 399 -20.22 -16.90 -12.10
C THR A 399 -21.53 -16.85 -12.88
N PRO A 400 -22.63 -16.49 -12.22
CA PRO A 400 -23.92 -16.40 -12.87
C PRO A 400 -23.91 -15.35 -14.00
N ALA A 401 -24.75 -15.58 -15.02
CA ALA A 401 -24.90 -14.69 -16.16
C ALA A 401 -25.78 -13.45 -15.85
N PHE A 402 -25.72 -12.94 -14.62
CA PHE A 402 -26.40 -11.72 -14.18
C PHE A 402 -25.54 -10.98 -13.17
N ILE A 403 -25.80 -9.68 -12.99
CA ILE A 403 -25.17 -8.85 -11.96
C ILE A 403 -26.18 -8.71 -10.81
N PRO A 404 -25.88 -9.22 -9.60
CA PRO A 404 -26.80 -9.09 -8.47
C PRO A 404 -27.06 -7.62 -8.10
N ASN A 405 -28.33 -7.24 -7.87
CA ASN A 405 -28.69 -5.91 -7.37
C ASN A 405 -28.27 -5.77 -5.89
N ILE A 406 -27.72 -4.63 -5.48
CA ILE A 406 -27.33 -4.34 -4.10
C ILE A 406 -28.51 -4.45 -3.12
N GLU A 407 -29.73 -4.14 -3.56
CA GLU A 407 -30.95 -4.18 -2.74
C GLU A 407 -31.51 -5.59 -2.53
N THR A 408 -31.14 -6.54 -3.40
CA THR A 408 -31.58 -7.93 -3.29
C THR A 408 -30.51 -8.78 -2.61
N PRO A 409 -30.89 -9.69 -1.70
CA PRO A 409 -29.97 -10.67 -1.16
C PRO A 409 -29.29 -11.47 -2.28
N TYR A 410 -27.98 -11.67 -2.14
CA TYR A 410 -27.22 -12.62 -2.93
C TYR A 410 -26.84 -13.80 -2.03
N TYR A 411 -27.09 -15.02 -2.49
CA TYR A 411 -26.93 -16.23 -1.68
C TYR A 411 -25.62 -16.98 -1.96
N PHE A 412 -24.75 -16.43 -2.81
CA PHE A 412 -23.38 -16.89 -3.04
C PHE A 412 -23.27 -18.26 -3.70
N GLU A 413 -24.15 -18.55 -4.67
CA GLU A 413 -24.02 -19.72 -5.54
C GLU A 413 -22.69 -19.76 -6.32
N ALA A 414 -22.04 -18.59 -6.50
CA ALA A 414 -20.67 -18.40 -6.96
C ALA A 414 -20.13 -17.01 -6.54
N PRO A 415 -18.82 -16.74 -6.70
CA PRO A 415 -18.34 -15.35 -6.78
C PRO A 415 -19.06 -14.55 -7.86
N ILE A 416 -19.12 -13.21 -7.73
CA ILE A 416 -19.69 -12.34 -8.76
C ILE A 416 -18.66 -11.96 -9.83
N LEU A 417 -19.13 -11.59 -11.02
CA LEU A 417 -18.27 -11.15 -12.12
C LEU A 417 -17.71 -9.78 -11.78
N GLU A 418 -16.39 -9.67 -11.66
CA GLU A 418 -15.75 -8.40 -11.31
C GLU A 418 -14.78 -7.95 -12.38
N ARG A 419 -14.75 -6.65 -12.64
CA ARG A 419 -13.63 -6.06 -13.37
C ARG A 419 -12.39 -6.07 -12.47
N MET A 420 -11.24 -6.40 -13.04
CA MET A 420 -9.96 -6.35 -12.34
C MET A 420 -9.65 -4.93 -11.86
N SER A 421 -9.03 -4.80 -10.70
CA SER A 421 -8.50 -3.51 -10.22
C SER A 421 -7.35 -3.02 -11.09
N ALA A 422 -7.02 -1.73 -10.99
CA ALA A 422 -5.86 -1.14 -11.63
C ALA A 422 -4.57 -1.92 -11.31
N GLU A 423 -4.37 -2.27 -10.04
CA GLU A 423 -3.24 -3.07 -9.57
C GLU A 423 -3.24 -4.47 -10.19
N GLN A 424 -4.38 -5.14 -10.27
CA GLN A 424 -4.46 -6.48 -10.85
C GLN A 424 -4.12 -6.49 -12.35
N ILE A 425 -4.57 -5.48 -13.10
CA ILE A 425 -4.24 -5.35 -14.53
C ILE A 425 -2.75 -5.06 -14.68
N TRP A 426 -2.23 -4.08 -13.94
CA TRP A 426 -0.81 -3.74 -13.95
C TRP A 426 0.07 -4.94 -13.61
N ASP A 427 -0.24 -5.64 -12.51
CA ASP A 427 0.55 -6.77 -12.03
C ASP A 427 0.50 -7.98 -12.97
N SER A 428 -0.61 -8.16 -13.69
CA SER A 428 -0.72 -9.17 -14.76
C SER A 428 0.19 -8.83 -15.95
N LEU A 429 0.25 -7.55 -16.35
CA LEU A 429 1.17 -7.09 -17.39
C LEU A 429 2.63 -7.18 -16.95
N VAL A 430 2.92 -6.91 -15.66
CA VAL A 430 4.24 -7.07 -15.05
C VAL A 430 4.69 -8.54 -15.10
N ALA A 431 3.81 -9.48 -14.73
CA ALA A 431 4.12 -10.91 -14.75
C ALA A 431 4.43 -11.45 -16.16
N LEU A 432 3.79 -10.89 -17.19
CA LEU A 432 4.09 -11.21 -18.58
C LEU A 432 5.42 -10.59 -19.06
N SER A 433 5.89 -9.53 -18.40
CA SER A 433 7.02 -8.71 -18.80
C SER A 433 8.32 -9.04 -18.06
N ILE A 434 8.23 -9.45 -16.80
CA ILE A 434 9.35 -9.62 -15.86
C ILE A 434 9.28 -11.02 -15.23
N PRO A 435 10.34 -11.85 -15.32
CA PRO A 435 10.37 -13.14 -14.62
C PRO A 435 10.44 -12.95 -13.11
N ASP A 436 9.87 -13.88 -12.34
CA ASP A 436 9.86 -13.87 -10.87
C ASP A 436 9.39 -12.52 -10.30
N SER A 437 8.40 -11.90 -10.94
CA SER A 437 8.05 -10.50 -10.67
C SER A 437 7.61 -10.23 -9.23
N ASP A 438 7.08 -11.24 -8.54
CA ASP A 438 6.59 -11.13 -7.16
C ASP A 438 7.73 -10.96 -6.15
N GLU A 439 8.90 -11.52 -6.47
CA GLU A 439 10.12 -11.44 -5.67
C GLU A 439 10.91 -10.15 -5.96
N ARG A 440 10.52 -9.40 -6.99
CA ARG A 440 11.17 -8.14 -7.36
C ARG A 440 10.73 -7.02 -6.41
N LYS A 441 11.54 -6.75 -5.39
CA LYS A 441 11.27 -5.73 -4.35
C LYS A 441 12.18 -4.51 -4.50
N GLN A 442 11.72 -3.36 -4.01
CA GLN A 442 12.62 -2.21 -3.83
C GLN A 442 13.69 -2.54 -2.78
N ASN A 443 14.86 -1.88 -2.87
CA ASN A 443 15.97 -2.13 -1.95
C ASN A 443 15.64 -1.63 -0.54
N SER A 444 15.23 -2.53 0.35
CA SER A 444 14.87 -2.23 1.75
C SER A 444 16.02 -1.58 2.52
N LYS A 445 17.28 -1.90 2.18
CA LYS A 445 18.47 -1.33 2.85
C LYS A 445 18.52 0.19 2.79
N ILE A 446 17.94 0.80 1.74
CA ILE A 446 17.89 2.26 1.61
C ILE A 446 16.92 2.84 2.63
N ILE A 447 15.82 2.14 2.92
CA ILE A 447 14.85 2.53 3.96
C ILE A 447 15.51 2.34 5.32
N ASP A 448 16.14 1.20 5.58
CA ASP A 448 16.81 0.88 6.85
C ASP A 448 17.92 1.89 7.19
N GLN A 449 18.80 2.18 6.22
CA GLN A 449 19.86 3.19 6.40
C GLN A 449 19.29 4.57 6.67
N ARG A 450 18.14 4.89 6.07
CA ARG A 450 17.49 6.18 6.29
C ARG A 450 16.86 6.25 7.68
N LEU A 451 16.26 5.16 8.16
CA LEU A 451 15.72 5.03 9.52
C LEU A 451 16.82 5.23 10.57
N GLU A 452 17.94 4.54 10.41
CA GLU A 452 19.10 4.64 11.30
C GLU A 452 19.60 6.10 11.41
N ARG A 453 19.68 6.80 10.27
CA ARG A 453 20.12 8.20 10.23
C ARG A 453 19.14 9.18 10.90
N PHE A 454 17.83 8.92 10.83
CA PHE A 454 16.87 9.73 11.60
C PHE A 454 17.04 9.53 13.10
N ASN A 455 17.25 8.29 13.52
CA ASN A 455 17.48 7.96 14.91
C ASN A 455 18.78 8.59 15.44
N GLU A 456 19.89 8.52 14.67
CA GLU A 456 21.14 9.20 15.01
C GLU A 456 20.96 10.72 15.14
N TYR A 457 20.24 11.33 14.19
CA TYR A 457 19.94 12.77 14.24
C TYR A 457 19.10 13.15 15.46
N GLN A 458 18.08 12.35 15.79
CA GLN A 458 17.24 12.54 16.96
C GLN A 458 18.08 12.51 18.24
N LEU A 459 18.85 11.44 18.44
CA LEU A 459 19.67 11.25 19.64
C LEU A 459 20.68 12.40 19.82
N GLU A 460 21.33 12.83 18.73
CA GLU A 460 22.26 13.96 18.80
C GLU A 460 21.54 15.24 19.22
N VAL A 461 20.44 15.61 18.58
CA VAL A 461 19.70 16.85 18.92
C VAL A 461 19.14 16.81 20.34
N GLU A 462 18.61 15.67 20.78
CA GLU A 462 18.05 15.48 22.12
C GLU A 462 19.12 15.56 23.22
N SER A 463 20.37 15.19 22.91
CA SER A 463 21.52 15.31 23.82
C SER A 463 21.95 16.76 24.08
N LEU A 464 21.58 17.70 23.18
CA LEU A 464 22.00 19.09 23.29
C LEU A 464 21.22 19.85 24.36
N ASP A 465 21.95 20.63 25.16
CA ASP A 465 21.34 21.61 26.06
C ASP A 465 20.88 22.87 25.30
N GLY A 466 20.08 23.71 25.98
CA GLY A 466 19.53 24.92 25.39
C GLY A 466 20.59 25.94 24.93
N GLU A 467 21.79 25.95 25.53
CA GLU A 467 22.86 26.86 25.13
C GLU A 467 23.55 26.41 23.84
N LYS A 468 23.88 25.12 23.73
CA LYS A 468 24.43 24.52 22.51
C LYS A 468 23.44 24.68 21.34
N LEU A 469 22.16 24.39 21.57
CA LEU A 469 21.10 24.60 20.57
C LEU A 469 21.04 26.05 20.09
N ALA A 470 21.06 27.02 21.01
CA ALA A 470 21.06 28.43 20.65
C ALA A 470 22.31 28.85 19.86
N LYS A 471 23.50 28.33 20.21
CA LYS A 471 24.75 28.60 19.50
C LYS A 471 24.72 28.05 18.08
N LEU A 472 24.27 26.81 17.89
CA LEU A 472 24.12 26.18 16.58
C LEU A 472 23.08 26.91 15.73
N ALA A 473 21.93 27.26 16.31
CA ALA A 473 20.91 28.01 15.62
C ALA A 473 21.40 29.41 15.18
N LYS A 474 22.25 30.09 15.97
CA LYS A 474 22.88 31.36 15.56
C LYS A 474 23.84 31.19 14.38
N LYS A 475 24.65 30.12 14.39
CA LYS A 475 25.53 29.78 13.24
C LYS A 475 24.71 29.46 11.98
N GLY A 476 23.67 28.65 12.14
CA GLY A 476 22.77 28.27 11.04
C GLY A 476 21.99 29.46 10.48
N ALA A 477 21.58 30.42 11.32
CA ALA A 477 20.97 31.67 10.86
C ALA A 477 21.89 32.47 9.93
N LYS A 478 23.19 32.55 10.27
CA LYS A 478 24.19 33.23 9.45
C LYS A 478 24.40 32.50 8.12
N ALA A 479 24.68 31.20 8.17
CA ALA A 479 24.91 30.38 6.98
C ALA A 479 23.68 30.36 6.05
N SER A 480 22.48 30.20 6.62
CA SER A 480 21.23 30.25 5.85
C SER A 480 21.02 31.60 5.16
N LYS A 481 21.39 32.71 5.79
CA LYS A 481 21.30 34.03 5.17
C LYS A 481 22.22 34.14 3.96
N GLU A 482 23.45 33.66 4.09
CA GLU A 482 24.44 33.66 2.99
C GLU A 482 23.96 32.81 1.81
N ILE A 483 23.40 31.63 2.07
CA ILE A 483 22.87 30.75 1.02
C ILE A 483 21.62 31.36 0.36
N ASN A 484 20.71 31.98 1.14
CA ASN A 484 19.53 32.64 0.58
C ASN A 484 19.91 33.80 -0.34
N ASN A 485 20.89 34.63 0.06
CA ASN A 485 21.40 35.70 -0.80
C ASN A 485 21.95 35.13 -2.13
N LEU A 486 22.76 34.06 -2.06
CA LEU A 486 23.26 33.38 -3.25
C LEU A 486 22.12 32.86 -4.15
N MET A 487 21.06 32.31 -3.55
CA MET A 487 19.90 31.83 -4.31
C MET A 487 19.12 32.97 -4.98
N GLU A 488 19.02 34.13 -4.34
CA GLU A 488 18.41 35.35 -4.91
C GLU A 488 19.23 35.87 -6.10
N ASP A 489 20.57 35.88 -5.97
CA ASP A 489 21.49 36.26 -7.04
C ASP A 489 21.36 35.31 -8.24
N ILE A 490 21.39 33.99 -8.01
CA ILE A 490 21.20 32.99 -9.09
C ILE A 490 19.83 33.14 -9.77
N GLN A 491 18.77 33.47 -9.02
CA GLN A 491 17.45 33.71 -9.61
C GLN A 491 17.41 34.96 -10.48
N LYS A 492 18.16 36.00 -10.11
CA LYS A 492 18.30 37.20 -10.93
C LYS A 492 19.02 36.86 -12.23
N ASP A 493 20.16 36.19 -12.15
CA ASP A 493 20.93 35.75 -13.32
C ASP A 493 20.10 34.83 -14.22
N LEU A 494 19.24 33.99 -13.64
CA LEU A 494 18.38 33.07 -14.39
C LEU A 494 17.30 33.82 -15.17
N ARG A 495 16.76 34.92 -14.63
CA ARG A 495 15.83 35.80 -15.39
C ARG A 495 16.54 36.48 -16.55
N GLU A 496 17.72 37.04 -16.31
CA GLU A 496 18.53 37.70 -17.35
C GLU A 496 18.89 36.71 -18.47
N ALA A 497 19.31 35.48 -18.13
CA ALA A 497 19.60 34.43 -19.10
C ALA A 497 18.36 33.96 -19.88
N GLN A 498 17.18 33.95 -19.25
CA GLN A 498 15.91 33.63 -19.93
C GLN A 498 15.49 34.73 -20.91
N GLU A 499 15.65 35.99 -20.51
CA GLU A 499 15.39 37.15 -21.37
C GLU A 499 16.34 37.21 -22.57
N ALA A 500 17.58 36.73 -22.40
CA ALA A 500 18.58 36.61 -23.45
C ALA A 500 18.47 35.34 -24.32
N ASP A 501 17.50 34.45 -24.06
CA ASP A 501 17.36 33.10 -24.66
C ASP A 501 18.65 32.24 -24.60
N ASP A 502 19.48 32.44 -23.57
CA ASP A 502 20.71 31.65 -23.35
C ASP A 502 20.37 30.34 -22.64
N ARG A 503 20.07 29.31 -23.44
CA ARG A 503 19.70 27.97 -22.95
C ARG A 503 20.82 27.29 -22.14
N GLU A 504 22.09 27.58 -22.41
CA GLU A 504 23.21 26.97 -21.70
C GLU A 504 23.36 27.58 -20.30
N ALA A 505 23.33 28.92 -20.21
CA ALA A 505 23.33 29.63 -18.94
C ALA A 505 22.11 29.25 -18.09
N VAL A 506 20.91 29.15 -18.68
CA VAL A 506 19.71 28.69 -17.97
C VAL A 506 19.91 27.29 -17.38
N ASN A 507 20.45 26.34 -18.16
CA ASN A 507 20.70 24.99 -17.67
C ASN A 507 21.75 24.94 -16.56
N ARG A 508 22.82 25.74 -16.65
CA ARG A 508 23.85 25.87 -15.62
C ARG A 508 23.29 26.47 -14.33
N LEU A 509 22.64 27.62 -14.42
CA LEU A 509 22.06 28.34 -13.28
C LEU A 509 20.98 27.53 -12.57
N ARG A 510 20.16 26.75 -13.32
CA ARG A 510 19.22 25.78 -12.71
C ARG A 510 19.93 24.73 -11.86
N LYS A 511 21.07 24.20 -12.31
CA LYS A 511 21.87 23.23 -11.54
C LYS A 511 22.49 23.87 -10.30
N GLU A 512 23.04 25.07 -10.43
CA GLU A 512 23.62 25.83 -9.30
C GLU A 512 22.57 26.21 -8.26
N TYR A 513 21.40 26.70 -8.69
CA TYR A 513 20.26 26.95 -7.82
C TYR A 513 19.84 25.67 -7.09
N GLY A 514 19.81 24.53 -7.80
CA GLY A 514 19.55 23.22 -7.21
C GLY A 514 20.55 22.83 -6.11
N LYS A 515 21.85 23.10 -6.33
CA LYS A 515 22.90 22.87 -5.32
C LYS A 515 22.72 23.78 -4.11
N ALA A 516 22.54 25.09 -4.32
CA ALA A 516 22.32 26.06 -3.24
C ALA A 516 21.06 25.74 -2.43
N ARG A 517 19.96 25.37 -3.10
CA ARG A 517 18.72 24.91 -2.45
C ARG A 517 18.94 23.64 -1.61
N ASN A 518 19.75 22.70 -2.08
CA ASN A 518 20.07 21.50 -1.31
C ASN A 518 20.94 21.83 -0.10
N GLN A 519 21.95 22.69 -0.25
CA GLN A 519 22.76 23.19 0.86
C GLN A 519 21.90 23.93 1.90
N GLN A 520 20.94 24.74 1.45
CA GLN A 520 19.99 25.42 2.33
C GLN A 520 19.13 24.44 3.15
N ARG A 521 18.82 23.26 2.59
CA ARG A 521 18.08 22.20 3.29
C ARG A 521 18.95 21.44 4.29
N THR A 522 20.23 21.24 3.98
CA THR A 522 21.12 20.39 4.80
C THR A 522 21.92 21.15 5.84
N VAL A 523 22.13 22.47 5.68
CA VAL A 523 23.03 23.29 6.51
C VAL A 523 22.82 23.12 8.03
N PHE A 524 21.57 23.01 8.49
CA PHE A 524 21.30 22.81 9.92
C PHE A 524 21.69 21.42 10.39
N ALA A 525 21.41 20.39 9.59
CA ALA A 525 21.83 19.03 9.91
C ALA A 525 23.36 18.89 9.88
N GLU A 526 24.04 19.54 8.94
CA GLU A 526 25.52 19.56 8.85
C GLU A 526 26.15 20.23 10.07
N LEU A 527 25.55 21.32 10.55
CA LEU A 527 26.01 22.01 11.75
C LEU A 527 25.82 21.19 13.03
N VAL A 528 24.78 20.36 13.09
CA VAL A 528 24.49 19.49 14.23
C VAL A 528 25.39 18.25 14.20
N MET A 529 25.40 17.51 13.09
CA MET A 529 26.04 16.20 13.00
C MET A 529 27.53 16.25 12.61
N GLY A 530 27.99 17.36 12.03
CA GLY A 530 29.33 17.49 11.49
C GLY A 530 29.50 16.90 10.09
N PRO A 531 30.72 16.96 9.52
CA PRO A 531 31.00 16.67 8.11
C PRO A 531 30.99 15.19 7.74
N GLU A 532 31.18 14.28 8.71
CA GLU A 532 31.23 12.84 8.48
C GLU A 532 29.84 12.21 8.28
N PHE A 533 28.76 12.91 8.67
CA PHE A 533 27.40 12.40 8.60
C PHE A 533 26.74 12.71 7.25
N GLU A 534 26.12 11.71 6.62
CA GLU A 534 25.48 11.87 5.31
C GLU A 534 24.07 12.51 5.40
N VAL A 535 24.05 13.82 5.66
CA VAL A 535 22.84 14.65 5.86
C VAL A 535 21.80 14.61 4.73
N LYS A 536 22.22 14.34 3.49
CA LYS A 536 21.33 14.41 2.31
C LYS A 536 20.20 13.39 2.39
N SER A 537 20.45 12.26 3.03
CA SER A 537 19.48 11.19 3.22
C SER A 537 18.31 11.55 4.16
N LEU A 538 18.49 12.54 5.03
CA LEU A 538 17.39 13.08 5.83
C LEU A 538 16.36 13.83 4.97
N TYR A 539 16.78 14.36 3.81
CA TYR A 539 15.96 15.26 3.00
C TYR A 539 15.62 14.71 1.59
N GLY A 540 15.99 13.47 1.29
CA GLY A 540 15.69 12.83 0.01
C GLY A 540 16.23 11.40 -0.13
N THR A 541 15.91 10.78 -1.27
CA THR A 541 16.41 9.45 -1.66
C THR A 541 17.85 9.56 -2.16
N GLY A 542 18.81 9.63 -1.24
CA GLY A 542 20.23 9.47 -1.54
C GLY A 542 20.58 7.99 -1.58
N GLY A 543 20.66 7.40 -2.78
CA GLY A 543 21.13 6.02 -2.94
C GLY A 543 20.84 5.47 -4.34
N ASN A 544 21.84 4.82 -4.95
CA ASN A 544 21.59 4.02 -6.13
C ASN A 544 20.71 2.82 -5.73
N LEU A 545 19.49 2.77 -6.26
CA LEU A 545 18.48 1.73 -6.02
C LEU A 545 18.89 0.32 -6.49
N TYR A 546 20.09 0.13 -7.03
CA TYR A 546 20.48 -1.08 -7.75
C TYR A 546 21.63 -1.82 -7.06
N SER A 547 21.39 -3.10 -6.78
CA SER A 547 22.45 -4.07 -6.54
C SER A 547 23.26 -4.28 -7.84
N LYS A 548 24.59 -4.35 -7.75
CA LYS A 548 25.48 -4.60 -8.91
C LYS A 548 25.25 -5.98 -9.56
N ASN A 549 24.65 -6.94 -8.84
CA ASN A 549 24.38 -8.31 -9.28
C ASN A 549 22.89 -8.65 -9.14
N ASP A 550 22.05 -7.94 -9.88
CA ASP A 550 20.62 -8.20 -9.92
C ASP A 550 20.26 -9.17 -11.07
N ARG A 551 19.51 -10.25 -10.80
CA ARG A 551 18.99 -11.18 -11.82
C ARG A 551 18.04 -10.48 -12.81
N TRP A 552 17.47 -9.34 -12.43
CA TRP A 552 16.67 -8.49 -13.31
C TRP A 552 17.49 -7.48 -14.14
N LYS A 553 18.82 -7.68 -14.24
CA LYS A 553 19.66 -6.89 -15.13
C LYS A 553 19.18 -7.01 -16.58
N GLY A 554 18.93 -5.87 -17.21
CA GLY A 554 18.45 -5.78 -18.60
C GLY A 554 16.94 -5.60 -18.74
N TYR A 555 16.18 -5.75 -17.65
CA TYR A 555 14.77 -5.35 -17.61
C TYR A 555 14.62 -3.89 -17.17
N SER A 556 13.46 -3.28 -17.48
CA SER A 556 13.16 -1.92 -17.04
C SER A 556 13.26 -1.82 -15.52
N SER A 557 13.96 -0.79 -15.05
CA SER A 557 14.09 -0.49 -13.63
C SER A 557 12.88 0.24 -13.03
N GLN A 558 11.86 0.51 -13.84
CA GLN A 558 10.63 1.20 -13.42
C GLN A 558 9.45 0.23 -13.25
N ILE A 559 9.59 -1.03 -13.67
CA ILE A 559 8.50 -2.01 -13.68
C ILE A 559 8.62 -2.93 -12.47
N TYR A 560 7.77 -2.70 -11.48
CA TYR A 560 7.58 -3.56 -10.32
C TYR A 560 6.10 -3.86 -10.13
N ARG A 561 5.77 -4.83 -9.27
CA ARG A 561 4.42 -5.02 -8.74
C ARG A 561 3.90 -3.69 -8.18
N ALA A 562 2.59 -3.43 -8.27
CA ALA A 562 1.96 -2.21 -7.81
C ALA A 562 2.27 -1.91 -6.32
N SER A 563 2.37 -2.96 -5.49
CA SER A 563 2.73 -2.86 -4.08
C SER A 563 4.13 -2.29 -3.84
N GLU A 564 5.01 -2.38 -4.83
CA GLU A 564 6.39 -1.90 -4.79
C GLU A 564 6.57 -0.55 -5.49
N LEU A 565 5.49 0.05 -5.98
CA LEU A 565 5.50 1.40 -6.52
C LEU A 565 5.06 2.40 -5.46
N GLN A 566 5.20 3.68 -5.78
CA GLN A 566 4.62 4.73 -4.96
C GLN A 566 3.09 4.54 -4.90
N THR A 567 2.50 4.56 -3.71
CA THR A 567 1.04 4.54 -3.49
C THR A 567 0.56 5.88 -2.90
N PRO A 568 -0.51 6.50 -3.44
CA PRO A 568 -0.97 6.27 -4.81
C PRO A 568 0.15 6.55 -5.82
N ALA A 569 0.02 5.97 -7.02
CA ALA A 569 0.91 6.29 -8.12
C ALA A 569 0.74 7.76 -8.54
N GLN A 570 1.75 8.33 -9.21
CA GLN A 570 1.69 9.72 -9.65
C GLN A 570 0.61 9.90 -10.73
N PRO A 571 -0.01 11.10 -10.84
CA PRO A 571 -0.91 11.41 -11.95
C PRO A 571 -0.27 11.12 -13.32
N GLY A 572 -1.04 10.51 -14.23
CA GLY A 572 -0.56 10.04 -15.54
C GLY A 572 0.17 8.70 -15.52
N HIS A 573 0.32 8.05 -14.35
CA HIS A 573 0.74 6.66 -14.29
C HIS A 573 -0.43 5.72 -14.62
N PHE A 574 -0.14 4.57 -15.23
CA PHE A 574 -1.11 3.53 -15.59
C PHE A 574 -2.10 3.23 -14.44
N LEU A 575 -1.59 2.98 -13.24
CA LEU A 575 -2.43 2.68 -12.07
C LEU A 575 -3.51 3.74 -11.82
N GLN A 576 -3.16 5.03 -11.89
CA GLN A 576 -4.13 6.12 -11.70
C GLN A 576 -5.14 6.21 -12.85
N GLU A 577 -4.69 6.04 -14.09
CA GLU A 577 -5.58 6.04 -15.27
C GLU A 577 -6.59 4.88 -15.24
N PHE A 578 -6.21 3.75 -14.65
CA PHE A 578 -7.05 2.56 -14.49
C PHE A 578 -7.89 2.56 -13.21
N GLY A 579 -7.92 3.68 -12.47
CA GLY A 579 -8.81 3.87 -11.34
C GLY A 579 -8.26 3.35 -10.00
N GLN A 580 -6.94 3.29 -9.82
CA GLN A 580 -6.36 3.16 -8.49
C GLN A 580 -6.88 4.29 -7.60
N SER A 581 -7.34 3.93 -6.40
CA SER A 581 -7.76 4.89 -5.37
C SER A 581 -6.70 5.97 -5.14
N ASP A 582 -7.16 7.21 -5.01
CA ASP A 582 -6.32 8.35 -4.63
C ASP A 582 -5.80 8.26 -3.19
N ARG A 583 -6.33 7.31 -2.41
CA ARG A 583 -6.04 7.11 -0.98
C ARG A 583 -6.39 8.36 -0.15
N GLU A 584 -7.32 9.18 -0.62
CA GLU A 584 -7.88 10.30 0.14
C GLU A 584 -9.09 9.86 0.97
N ILE A 585 -9.85 8.88 0.48
CA ILE A 585 -10.96 8.20 1.16
C ILE A 585 -10.72 6.69 1.09
N ALA A 586 -11.17 5.93 2.09
CA ALA A 586 -11.06 4.47 2.09
C ALA A 586 -11.95 3.87 0.98
N ASP A 587 -11.47 2.80 0.35
CA ASP A 587 -12.18 2.04 -0.70
C ASP A 587 -12.63 2.90 -1.91
N ASN A 588 -11.87 3.95 -2.25
CA ASN A 588 -12.19 4.91 -3.33
C ASN A 588 -11.62 4.52 -4.71
N ALA A 589 -11.35 3.23 -4.95
CA ALA A 589 -10.89 2.76 -6.25
C ALA A 589 -12.06 2.70 -7.24
N ASN A 590 -11.79 3.05 -8.50
CA ASN A 590 -12.78 3.01 -9.57
C ASN A 590 -12.48 1.85 -10.53
N ARG A 591 -13.51 1.09 -10.90
CA ARG A 591 -13.43 -0.01 -11.87
C ARG A 591 -14.25 0.24 -13.13
N ASP A 592 -14.82 1.43 -13.30
CA ASP A 592 -15.58 1.82 -14.48
C ASP A 592 -14.70 2.00 -15.71
N ALA A 593 -15.28 1.74 -16.88
CA ALA A 593 -14.58 1.90 -18.14
C ALA A 593 -14.44 3.38 -18.49
N SER A 594 -13.27 3.77 -18.98
CA SER A 594 -13.02 5.13 -19.46
C SER A 594 -12.33 5.14 -20.82
N VAL A 595 -12.50 6.24 -21.57
CA VAL A 595 -11.79 6.46 -22.84
C VAL A 595 -10.28 6.48 -22.62
N THR A 596 -9.81 7.06 -21.52
CA THR A 596 -8.40 7.09 -21.15
C THR A 596 -7.83 5.68 -20.99
N GLN A 597 -8.53 4.79 -20.29
CA GLN A 597 -8.10 3.38 -20.15
C GLN A 597 -7.97 2.69 -21.51
N ALA A 598 -8.95 2.87 -22.39
CA ALA A 598 -8.90 2.32 -23.74
C ALA A 598 -7.69 2.87 -24.52
N LEU A 599 -7.48 4.19 -24.54
CA LEU A 599 -6.33 4.80 -25.22
C LEU A 599 -4.98 4.31 -24.65
N THR A 600 -4.88 4.12 -23.34
CA THR A 600 -3.68 3.58 -22.70
C THR A 600 -3.47 2.10 -23.04
N LEU A 601 -4.51 1.28 -23.16
CA LEU A 601 -4.36 -0.09 -23.70
C LEU A 601 -4.02 -0.09 -25.19
N LEU A 602 -4.42 0.89 -25.98
CA LEU A 602 -4.08 0.92 -27.41
C LEU A 602 -2.62 1.35 -27.63
N ASN A 603 -2.16 2.37 -26.90
CA ASN A 603 -0.90 3.10 -27.17
C ASN A 603 0.09 3.13 -26.00
N GLY A 604 -0.18 2.38 -24.93
CA GLY A 604 0.61 2.42 -23.71
C GLY A 604 2.06 1.99 -23.89
N THR A 605 2.96 2.58 -23.12
CA THR A 605 4.41 2.28 -23.19
C THR A 605 4.78 0.91 -22.63
N PHE A 606 3.86 0.26 -21.90
CA PHE A 606 4.09 -1.06 -21.29
C PHE A 606 4.34 -2.17 -22.32
N TYR A 607 3.82 -2.04 -23.55
CA TYR A 607 4.07 -3.00 -24.64
C TYR A 607 5.55 -3.17 -24.97
N ALA A 608 6.37 -2.13 -24.78
CA ALA A 608 7.80 -2.22 -24.99
C ALA A 608 8.47 -3.20 -24.03
N ALA A 609 7.96 -3.30 -22.80
CA ALA A 609 8.43 -4.27 -21.81
C ALA A 609 7.87 -5.67 -22.08
N LEU A 610 6.58 -5.75 -22.42
CA LEU A 610 5.89 -7.01 -22.74
C LEU A 610 6.55 -7.72 -23.92
N PHE A 611 6.83 -7.00 -25.00
CA PHE A 611 7.44 -7.54 -26.23
C PHE A 611 8.96 -7.46 -26.24
N ASN A 612 9.60 -7.18 -25.09
CA ASN A 612 11.03 -7.34 -24.96
C ASN A 612 11.40 -8.81 -25.18
N LYS A 613 12.45 -9.09 -25.96
CA LYS A 613 12.90 -10.46 -26.26
C LYS A 613 13.18 -11.33 -25.01
N GLU A 614 13.49 -10.70 -23.87
CA GLU A 614 13.80 -11.39 -22.62
C GLU A 614 12.56 -11.61 -21.74
N SER A 615 11.41 -11.03 -22.09
CA SER A 615 10.18 -11.15 -21.30
C SER A 615 9.71 -12.61 -21.21
N PRO A 616 9.05 -13.02 -20.11
CA PRO A 616 8.48 -14.36 -19.99
C PRO A 616 7.59 -14.76 -21.17
N LEU A 617 6.69 -13.87 -21.59
CA LEU A 617 5.82 -14.12 -22.75
C LEU A 617 6.62 -14.41 -24.02
N MET A 618 7.62 -13.57 -24.31
CA MET A 618 8.42 -13.70 -25.53
C MET A 618 9.34 -14.92 -25.51
N LYS A 619 9.86 -15.30 -24.35
CA LYS A 619 10.65 -16.54 -24.20
C LYS A 619 9.82 -17.77 -24.55
N LYS A 620 8.60 -17.88 -24.01
CA LYS A 620 7.69 -18.98 -24.36
C LYS A 620 7.26 -18.97 -25.82
N LEU A 621 6.99 -17.80 -26.36
CA LEU A 621 6.67 -17.69 -27.78
C LEU A 621 7.84 -18.10 -28.69
N ASN A 622 9.09 -17.87 -28.27
CA ASN A 622 10.29 -18.31 -28.98
C ASN A 622 10.54 -19.81 -28.87
N GLU A 623 10.13 -20.45 -27.77
CA GLU A 623 10.23 -21.91 -27.56
C GLU A 623 9.26 -22.69 -28.45
N ALA A 624 8.08 -22.12 -28.75
CA ALA A 624 7.08 -22.73 -29.61
C ALA A 624 7.54 -22.84 -31.08
N THR A 625 7.32 -24.03 -31.68
CA THR A 625 7.91 -24.41 -32.96
C THR A 625 7.05 -24.06 -34.17
N ASN A 626 5.73 -24.11 -34.02
CA ASN A 626 4.77 -23.85 -35.09
C ASN A 626 3.74 -22.77 -34.71
N ALA A 627 2.97 -22.31 -35.70
CA ALA A 627 2.02 -21.22 -35.52
C ALA A 627 0.91 -21.56 -34.52
N LYS A 628 0.46 -22.82 -34.49
CA LYS A 628 -0.60 -23.24 -33.57
C LYS A 628 -0.10 -23.20 -32.13
N GLU A 629 1.07 -23.78 -31.87
CA GLU A 629 1.70 -23.73 -30.55
C GLU A 629 1.93 -22.30 -30.08
N LYS A 630 2.33 -21.40 -30.98
CA LYS A 630 2.49 -19.97 -30.65
C LYS A 630 1.17 -19.33 -30.24
N ILE A 631 0.08 -19.61 -30.95
CA ILE A 631 -1.27 -19.14 -30.57
C ILE A 631 -1.68 -19.74 -29.22
N ASP A 632 -1.48 -21.05 -29.00
CA ASP A 632 -1.77 -21.71 -27.73
C ASP A 632 -1.00 -21.05 -26.58
N VAL A 633 0.30 -20.75 -26.76
CA VAL A 633 1.13 -20.02 -25.79
C VAL A 633 0.54 -18.65 -25.46
N LEU A 634 0.09 -17.88 -26.46
CA LEU A 634 -0.52 -16.56 -26.22
C LEU A 634 -1.79 -16.66 -25.39
N PHE A 635 -2.68 -17.58 -25.73
CA PHE A 635 -3.94 -17.81 -25.02
C PHE A 635 -3.69 -18.30 -23.59
N LEU A 636 -2.79 -19.27 -23.39
CA LEU A 636 -2.43 -19.78 -22.06
C LEU A 636 -1.71 -18.73 -21.20
N SER A 637 -0.93 -17.84 -21.80
CA SER A 637 -0.21 -16.80 -21.05
C SER A 637 -1.12 -15.63 -20.66
N ILE A 638 -2.02 -15.20 -21.56
CA ILE A 638 -2.79 -13.95 -21.40
C ILE A 638 -4.18 -14.22 -20.81
N LEU A 639 -4.89 -15.21 -21.36
CA LEU A 639 -6.27 -15.55 -20.98
C LEU A 639 -6.35 -16.80 -20.08
N ASN A 640 -5.24 -17.52 -19.92
CA ASN A 640 -5.12 -18.74 -19.09
C ASN A 640 -6.12 -19.84 -19.43
N ARG A 641 -6.37 -20.02 -20.73
CA ARG A 641 -7.11 -21.14 -21.31
C ARG A 641 -6.58 -21.42 -22.70
N LEU A 642 -6.97 -22.53 -23.31
CA LEU A 642 -6.71 -22.76 -24.72
C LEU A 642 -7.67 -21.95 -25.62
N PRO A 643 -7.27 -21.60 -26.85
CA PRO A 643 -8.20 -21.04 -27.82
C PRO A 643 -9.27 -22.06 -28.18
N THR A 644 -10.49 -21.59 -28.42
CA THR A 644 -11.51 -22.41 -29.08
C THR A 644 -11.09 -22.71 -30.54
N PRO A 645 -11.68 -23.73 -31.19
CA PRO A 645 -11.39 -24.01 -32.60
C PRO A 645 -11.65 -22.82 -33.52
N GLU A 646 -12.67 -22.01 -33.24
CA GLU A 646 -13.00 -20.80 -34.01
C GLU A 646 -11.96 -19.69 -33.80
N GLU A 647 -11.57 -19.43 -32.56
CA GLU A 647 -10.52 -18.45 -32.24
C GLU A 647 -9.18 -18.87 -32.85
N SER A 648 -8.82 -20.16 -32.77
CA SER A 648 -7.60 -20.67 -33.40
C SER A 648 -7.63 -20.48 -34.91
N LYS A 649 -8.78 -20.71 -35.56
CA LYS A 649 -8.93 -20.50 -37.00
C LYS A 649 -8.80 -19.01 -37.36
N LEU A 650 -9.42 -18.13 -36.59
CA LEU A 650 -9.34 -16.68 -36.78
C LEU A 650 -7.91 -16.16 -36.60
N CYS A 651 -7.23 -16.57 -35.54
CA CYS A 651 -5.83 -16.19 -35.32
C CYS A 651 -4.92 -16.66 -36.46
N MET A 652 -5.17 -17.86 -37.00
CA MET A 652 -4.39 -18.39 -38.13
C MET A 652 -4.63 -17.61 -39.42
N SER A 653 -5.84 -17.08 -39.66
CA SER A 653 -6.11 -16.29 -40.87
C SER A 653 -5.45 -14.92 -40.88
N GLU A 654 -5.08 -14.38 -39.71
CA GLU A 654 -4.37 -13.10 -39.58
C GLU A 654 -2.85 -13.21 -39.79
N LEU A 655 -2.31 -14.43 -39.83
CA LEU A 655 -0.88 -14.67 -40.01
C LEU A 655 -0.48 -14.68 -41.48
N SER A 656 0.70 -14.15 -41.81
CA SER A 656 1.17 -14.16 -43.19
C SER A 656 1.51 -15.59 -43.65
N PRO A 657 1.31 -15.94 -44.94
CA PRO A 657 1.72 -17.24 -45.47
C PRO A 657 3.22 -17.52 -45.29
N ASP A 658 4.03 -16.46 -45.24
CA ASP A 658 5.46 -16.57 -45.07
C ASP A 658 5.86 -17.01 -43.67
N ILE A 659 5.07 -16.73 -42.62
CA ILE A 659 5.44 -17.12 -41.24
C ILE A 659 5.44 -18.63 -41.02
N LEU A 660 4.70 -19.38 -41.85
CA LEU A 660 4.59 -20.84 -41.78
C LEU A 660 5.84 -21.57 -42.30
N LYS A 661 6.76 -20.88 -42.98
CA LYS A 661 8.01 -21.47 -43.50
C LYS A 661 9.08 -21.60 -42.40
N PRO A 662 9.90 -22.66 -42.35
CA PRO A 662 10.99 -22.76 -41.35
C PRO A 662 12.10 -21.73 -41.60
N ILE A 663 12.65 -21.14 -40.53
CA ILE A 663 13.80 -20.21 -40.65
C ILE A 663 15.05 -21.02 -40.96
N THR A 664 15.61 -20.83 -42.15
CA THR A 664 16.84 -21.52 -42.55
C THR A 664 18.00 -20.52 -42.62
N ILE A 665 19.05 -20.75 -41.82
CA ILE A 665 20.32 -19.99 -41.96
C ILE A 665 21.28 -20.84 -42.78
N ASN A 666 21.36 -20.55 -44.08
CA ASN A 666 22.28 -21.21 -45.00
C ASN A 666 23.73 -20.69 -44.87
N GLN A 667 24.33 -20.82 -43.67
CA GLN A 667 25.76 -20.55 -43.44
C GLN A 667 26.44 -21.81 -42.87
N LYS A 668 27.26 -22.48 -43.69
CA LYS A 668 28.09 -23.62 -43.24
C LYS A 668 29.25 -23.10 -42.36
N ILE A 669 29.51 -23.78 -41.26
CA ILE A 669 30.68 -23.48 -40.41
C ILE A 669 31.93 -23.86 -41.21
N PRO A 670 32.89 -22.93 -41.45
CA PRO A 670 34.07 -23.26 -42.23
C PRO A 670 34.91 -24.35 -41.56
N ASP A 671 35.27 -25.40 -42.32
CA ASP A 671 35.94 -26.59 -41.79
C ASP A 671 37.34 -26.29 -41.23
N HIS A 672 38.00 -25.25 -41.74
CA HIS A 672 39.35 -24.81 -41.38
C HIS A 672 39.44 -24.05 -40.03
N LEU A 673 38.31 -23.77 -39.36
CA LEU A 673 38.33 -23.03 -38.10
C LEU A 673 38.80 -23.89 -36.91
N PRO A 674 39.67 -23.38 -36.01
CA PRO A 674 39.96 -24.01 -34.72
C PRO A 674 38.70 -24.26 -33.88
N LYS A 675 38.71 -25.27 -33.00
CA LYS A 675 37.56 -25.68 -32.16
C LYS A 675 36.90 -24.50 -31.43
N GLU A 676 37.70 -23.60 -30.85
CA GLU A 676 37.19 -22.42 -30.14
C GLU A 676 36.48 -21.42 -31.07
N LYS A 677 37.02 -21.20 -32.28
CA LYS A 677 36.38 -20.35 -33.30
C LYS A 677 35.13 -21.01 -33.89
N LYS A 678 35.09 -22.34 -34.03
CA LYS A 678 33.88 -23.08 -34.40
C LYS A 678 32.78 -22.92 -33.35
N LYS A 679 33.11 -22.99 -32.06
CA LYS A 679 32.17 -22.74 -30.95
C LYS A 679 31.64 -21.31 -30.96
N ALA A 680 32.52 -20.32 -31.15
CA ALA A 680 32.12 -18.91 -31.27
C ALA A 680 31.22 -18.66 -32.50
N TYR A 681 31.54 -19.27 -33.65
CA TYR A 681 30.77 -19.18 -34.87
C TYR A 681 29.38 -19.84 -34.72
N LYS A 682 29.31 -21.02 -34.10
CA LYS A 682 28.03 -21.68 -33.75
C LYS A 682 27.17 -20.77 -32.88
N LYS A 683 27.75 -20.18 -31.83
CA LYS A 683 27.07 -19.20 -30.97
C LYS A 683 26.61 -17.95 -31.74
N GLN A 684 27.34 -17.52 -32.76
CA GLN A 684 26.95 -16.41 -33.62
C GLN A 684 25.77 -16.78 -34.54
N LEU A 685 25.76 -17.99 -35.11
CA LEU A 685 24.63 -18.51 -35.89
C LEU A 685 23.38 -18.67 -35.02
N GLU A 686 23.52 -19.23 -33.82
CA GLU A 686 22.43 -19.34 -32.83
C GLU A 686 21.85 -17.95 -32.50
N LYS A 687 22.70 -16.93 -32.29
CA LYS A 687 22.25 -15.55 -32.08
C LYS A 687 21.50 -14.97 -33.29
N LYS A 688 21.99 -15.21 -34.51
CA LYS A 688 21.29 -14.78 -35.74
C LYS A 688 19.94 -15.47 -35.88
N LEU A 689 19.85 -16.76 -35.56
CA LEU A 689 18.61 -17.53 -35.61
C LEU A 689 17.61 -17.02 -34.57
N ALA A 690 18.06 -16.79 -33.34
CA ALA A 690 17.24 -16.20 -32.29
C ALA A 690 16.72 -14.81 -32.68
N TRP A 691 17.54 -13.96 -33.28
CA TRP A 691 17.13 -12.63 -33.74
C TRP A 691 16.13 -12.70 -34.91
N ALA A 692 16.35 -13.57 -35.89
CA ALA A 692 15.40 -13.79 -36.98
C ALA A 692 14.05 -14.34 -36.47
N THR A 693 14.09 -15.26 -35.50
CA THR A 693 12.90 -15.81 -34.83
C THR A 693 12.13 -14.72 -34.09
N PHE A 694 12.83 -13.90 -33.31
CA PHE A 694 12.22 -12.78 -32.60
C PHE A 694 11.56 -11.78 -33.56
N ASN A 695 12.21 -11.45 -34.69
CA ASN A 695 11.63 -10.53 -35.67
C ASN A 695 10.39 -11.11 -36.35
N ARG A 696 10.35 -12.42 -36.65
CA ARG A 696 9.15 -13.06 -37.19
C ARG A 696 8.02 -13.11 -36.17
N ASN A 697 8.34 -13.23 -34.89
CA ASN A 697 7.33 -13.22 -33.84
C ASN A 697 6.54 -11.88 -33.75
N ARG A 698 6.96 -10.83 -34.44
CA ARG A 698 6.22 -9.56 -34.52
C ARG A 698 4.81 -9.70 -35.09
N GLU A 699 4.55 -10.67 -35.97
CA GLU A 699 3.18 -10.90 -36.49
C GLU A 699 2.22 -11.38 -35.39
N TYR A 700 2.73 -12.05 -34.37
CA TYR A 700 1.94 -12.49 -33.21
C TYR A 700 1.67 -11.36 -32.21
N PHE A 701 2.31 -10.20 -32.36
CA PHE A 701 2.13 -9.08 -31.42
C PHE A 701 0.72 -8.51 -31.51
N LEU A 702 0.13 -8.47 -32.72
CA LEU A 702 -1.25 -8.00 -32.92
C LEU A 702 -2.27 -8.97 -32.30
N ILE A 703 -1.99 -10.27 -32.34
CA ILE A 703 -2.81 -11.28 -31.65
C ILE A 703 -2.70 -11.07 -30.14
N ALA A 704 -1.49 -11.02 -29.59
CA ALA A 704 -1.28 -10.78 -28.16
C ALA A 704 -1.93 -9.47 -27.67
N TRP A 705 -1.76 -8.40 -28.44
CA TRP A 705 -2.39 -7.11 -28.20
C TRP A 705 -3.91 -7.22 -28.21
N SER A 706 -4.50 -7.93 -29.18
CA SER A 706 -5.95 -8.15 -29.25
C SER A 706 -6.46 -8.87 -28.00
N LEU A 707 -5.76 -9.91 -27.55
CA LEU A 707 -6.14 -10.68 -26.35
C LEU A 707 -6.14 -9.81 -25.08
N ILE A 708 -5.13 -8.96 -24.90
CA ILE A 708 -5.04 -8.02 -23.76
C ILE A 708 -6.16 -6.99 -23.76
N ASN A 709 -6.66 -6.62 -24.94
CA ASN A 709 -7.74 -5.66 -25.11
C ASN A 709 -9.15 -6.28 -25.01
N THR A 710 -9.26 -7.58 -24.67
CA THR A 710 -10.58 -8.22 -24.49
C THR A 710 -11.17 -7.98 -23.10
N ARG A 711 -12.51 -8.13 -23.00
CA ARG A 711 -13.18 -8.22 -21.70
C ARG A 711 -12.68 -9.41 -20.89
N GLN A 712 -12.39 -10.54 -21.53
CA GLN A 712 -11.91 -11.72 -20.81
C GLN A 712 -10.58 -11.47 -20.08
N PHE A 713 -9.69 -10.66 -20.65
CA PHE A 713 -8.45 -10.28 -19.96
C PHE A 713 -8.71 -9.43 -18.73
N SER A 714 -9.67 -8.49 -18.80
CA SER A 714 -9.88 -7.45 -17.77
C SER A 714 -10.89 -7.81 -16.69
N PHE A 715 -11.46 -9.02 -16.73
CA PHE A 715 -12.44 -9.48 -15.75
C PHE A 715 -11.96 -10.72 -14.99
N VAL A 716 -12.36 -10.78 -13.72
CA VAL A 716 -12.28 -11.94 -12.85
C VAL A 716 -13.66 -12.59 -12.90
N GLN A 717 -13.74 -13.74 -13.57
CA GLN A 717 -14.89 -14.63 -13.41
C GLN A 717 -14.85 -15.16 -12.00
#